data_AF-A0AAV8PCP1-F1
#
_entry.id   AF-A0AAV8PCP1-F1
#
_cell.length_a   1.000
_cell.length_b   1.000
_cell.length_c   1.000
_cell.angle_alpha   90.00
_cell.angle_beta   90.00
_cell.angle_gamma   90.00
#
_symmetry.space_group_name_H-M   'P 1'
#
loop_
_entity.id
_entity.type
_entity.pdbx_description
1 polymer ?
#
loop_
_entity_poly.entity_id
_entity_poly.type
_entity_poly.pdbx_seq_one_letter_code
_entity_poly.pdbx_strand_id
1 'polypeptide(L)'
;MELAAVAATLRRRANPRILMASLLSFHCRQRCRRFGSRFLCSDRHAFGSQPPPPSPPPELAAESFHARKVLETFREDFEVGSRTISIETGKIARFANGSVVINMGDTNVLSTVASARGDGARDFLPLTVDYQEKQYAQGVIPTTFMRREGAPKERELLCGRLIDRPIRPLFPSGFYHEVQVMVSVLSSDGKQDPDVMAANATSAALMLSDIPWNGPIGVIRVGRIDGKFIFNPTMDELSLSDLNLVYACTMDRTLMIDVQAREISEKDLEAGLKLAHLEAVKYIEPQVRLAEKAGKQKKAYTLSMISEGTLEKIRNLAEAPIQVVFTDSAYGKFERGEALDKITQTVKAKLEEECDEESLKVLPKAIDTVRKKIIRRRVIDEGLRVDGRQLDEVRPLYCESGTYPILHGSSLFSRGDTQVLCTVTLGAPGDAQRLDSIVGPPTKRFMLHYSFPPFSINEVGKRGGLNRREVGHGTLAEKALLAVLPPEVDFPYTVRVNSEVMASDGSTSMATVCGGSMALMDAGIPVREHVAGVSVGLVSDVDPSNGRIINYRILTDILGLEDHLGDMDFKIAGTRKGITAIQLDIKPAGIPLDIICESLKPAQKGRNQILDRMEEEISAPRTLGDGNTPRLATLKFTADSLRRSVGFLITQRKRIEQETGARVSVNDGAVTIVAKNQSIMQKAQEKISFLIGREIEVGGIYKGVVSSIKEYGAFVEFNGGQQGLLHISELSHETVARVSDILSVGQELSLMCIGQDVRGNIKLSLKATIPKQDSLNDNLDGQASVVPANQAVNVWASPSLENTTCMENLASSNDLQDKSNELQSATCSSPAVVIRSAAECDAQDLAAGKRITKKRGRVSRSSPRPYNASLPCQDVGESPKNRDDVSLKKRRRTKKEKEMDASSGTKQKSDSTLKTVSLADDVDEKPKPSIRADSLKLGDTVTAKVYQIRAHGLVLELNGGIRGMFKFEVNGRRDFEVGKELLVRCSSFSSKGIPVFSLLKDK
;
A
#
# COMPACT_ATOMS: atom_id res chain seq x y z
N MET A 1 45.58 37.67 19.28
CA MET A 1 46.19 38.86 18.66
C MET A 1 46.49 38.50 17.21
N GLU A 2 45.94 39.14 16.18
CA GLU A 2 44.96 40.24 16.14
C GLU A 2 43.91 39.99 15.04
N LEU A 3 42.68 40.41 15.30
CA LEU A 3 41.54 40.24 14.39
C LEU A 3 41.26 41.61 13.72
N ALA A 4 42.26 42.15 13.02
CA ALA A 4 42.29 43.58 12.66
C ALA A 4 43.08 43.96 11.38
N ALA A 5 43.09 43.12 10.33
CA ALA A 5 43.90 43.42 9.11
C ALA A 5 43.26 43.11 7.73
N VAL A 6 41.95 42.84 7.62
CA VAL A 6 41.26 42.67 6.31
C VAL A 6 39.98 43.52 6.21
N ALA A 7 40.02 44.73 6.75
CA ALA A 7 38.90 45.68 6.77
C ALA A 7 39.05 46.84 5.74
N ALA A 8 39.85 46.65 4.69
CA ALA A 8 40.33 47.74 3.83
C ALA A 8 40.18 47.53 2.31
N THR A 9 39.28 46.65 1.83
CA THR A 9 38.94 46.63 0.39
C THR A 9 37.52 46.08 0.13
N LEU A 10 36.51 46.95 0.17
CA LEU A 10 35.22 46.90 -0.58
C LEU A 10 34.21 47.92 -0.01
N ARG A 11 34.58 49.21 0.00
CA ARG A 11 33.63 50.32 0.12
C ARG A 11 33.84 51.29 -1.05
N ARG A 12 33.04 51.15 -2.11
CA ARG A 12 32.73 52.23 -3.07
C ARG A 12 31.51 51.88 -3.93
N ARG A 13 30.55 52.81 -3.95
CA ARG A 13 29.45 52.95 -4.94
C ARG A 13 28.31 51.92 -4.90
N ALA A 14 27.40 52.12 -3.95
CA ALA A 14 25.97 52.16 -4.28
C ALA A 14 25.51 53.62 -4.09
N ASN A 15 24.83 54.22 -5.08
CA ASN A 15 24.13 55.48 -4.92
C ASN A 15 22.94 55.52 -5.90
N PRO A 16 21.72 55.87 -5.48
CA PRO A 16 20.51 55.66 -6.28
C PRO A 16 20.09 56.91 -7.06
N ARG A 17 19.51 56.73 -8.26
CA ARG A 17 18.50 57.62 -8.86
C ARG A 17 17.88 57.00 -10.11
N ILE A 18 16.70 57.51 -10.48
CA ILE A 18 15.89 57.15 -11.66
C ILE A 18 15.17 55.79 -11.55
N LEU A 19 14.07 55.79 -10.78
CA LEU A 19 12.88 55.00 -11.12
C LEU A 19 11.68 55.95 -11.07
N MET A 20 11.14 56.31 -12.24
CA MET A 20 9.98 57.20 -12.40
C MET A 20 9.11 56.70 -13.55
N ALA A 21 8.20 55.77 -13.24
CA ALA A 21 7.00 55.47 -14.01
C ALA A 21 6.06 54.57 -13.18
N SER A 22 4.75 54.76 -13.31
CA SER A 22 3.69 53.91 -12.76
C SER A 22 3.57 53.83 -11.23
N LEU A 23 2.96 54.86 -10.65
CA LEU A 23 2.24 54.76 -9.37
C LEU A 23 0.86 55.39 -9.50
N LEU A 24 -0.18 54.56 -9.60
CA LEU A 24 -1.54 54.81 -9.09
C LEU A 24 -2.46 53.61 -9.38
N SER A 25 -2.59 52.70 -8.41
CA SER A 25 -3.88 52.15 -7.94
C SER A 25 -3.73 50.84 -7.13
N PHE A 26 -4.73 50.56 -6.30
CA PHE A 26 -5.02 49.29 -5.60
C PHE A 26 -4.11 48.80 -4.47
N HIS A 27 -4.36 49.35 -3.28
CA HIS A 27 -4.51 48.66 -2.00
C HIS A 27 -5.59 49.46 -1.20
N CYS A 28 -6.46 48.94 -0.33
CA CYS A 28 -6.78 47.56 0.11
C CYS A 28 -8.07 47.59 0.99
N ARG A 29 -8.94 46.55 0.95
CA ARG A 29 -9.98 46.25 1.98
C ARG A 29 -11.09 47.35 2.17
N GLN A 30 -12.20 47.21 2.93
CA GLN A 30 -12.69 46.16 3.84
C GLN A 30 -14.25 46.16 3.99
N ARG A 31 -14.77 44.97 4.35
CA ARG A 31 -16.05 44.61 5.02
C ARG A 31 -17.05 45.67 5.59
N CYS A 32 -18.33 45.26 5.47
CA CYS A 32 -19.42 45.25 6.48
C CYS A 32 -20.36 46.45 6.72
N ARG A 33 -21.59 46.28 6.17
CA ARG A 33 -22.92 46.39 6.82
C ARG A 33 -23.19 47.53 7.83
N ARG A 34 -24.22 48.35 7.51
CA ARG A 34 -25.23 48.81 8.47
C ARG A 34 -26.65 48.78 7.85
N PHE A 35 -27.66 48.66 8.71
CA PHE A 35 -29.09 48.43 8.40
C PHE A 35 -29.85 49.70 8.01
N GLY A 36 -30.99 49.55 7.31
CA GLY A 36 -31.98 50.63 7.10
C GLY A 36 -33.18 50.26 6.21
N SER A 37 -34.27 49.75 6.79
CA SER A 37 -35.60 49.57 6.15
C SER A 37 -36.50 50.81 6.44
N ARG A 38 -37.53 51.24 5.67
CA ARG A 38 -38.76 50.55 5.16
C ARG A 38 -39.53 51.43 4.14
N PHE A 39 -40.43 50.82 3.34
CA PHE A 39 -41.78 51.24 2.84
C PHE A 39 -42.18 52.75 2.84
N LEU A 40 -42.85 53.31 1.81
CA LEU A 40 -44.27 53.07 1.43
C LEU A 40 -44.68 53.74 0.07
N CYS A 41 -45.90 53.46 -0.42
CA CYS A 41 -46.49 53.88 -1.71
C CYS A 41 -47.15 55.28 -1.76
N SER A 42 -47.43 55.79 -2.97
CA SER A 42 -48.67 56.51 -3.31
C SER A 42 -48.99 56.48 -4.81
N ASP A 43 -50.22 56.14 -5.16
CA ASP A 43 -50.81 56.25 -6.51
C ASP A 43 -51.35 57.66 -6.82
N ARG A 44 -51.68 57.93 -8.10
CA ARG A 44 -52.97 58.55 -8.50
C ARG A 44 -53.31 58.36 -10.00
N HIS A 45 -54.61 58.36 -10.29
CA HIS A 45 -55.27 57.88 -11.52
C HIS A 45 -55.44 58.92 -12.65
N ALA A 46 -55.64 58.43 -13.90
CA ALA A 46 -56.82 58.74 -14.73
C ALA A 46 -57.00 57.77 -15.95
N PHE A 47 -58.23 57.29 -16.19
CA PHE A 47 -58.71 56.72 -17.48
C PHE A 47 -59.28 57.87 -18.34
N GLY A 48 -59.49 57.83 -19.67
CA GLY A 48 -59.29 56.88 -20.78
C GLY A 48 -59.54 57.66 -22.11
N SER A 49 -59.14 57.22 -23.31
CA SER A 49 -59.80 56.22 -24.18
C SER A 49 -59.01 56.09 -25.51
N GLN A 50 -59.14 54.96 -26.23
CA GLN A 50 -58.34 54.65 -27.44
C GLN A 50 -58.95 55.17 -28.76
N PRO A 51 -58.10 55.56 -29.72
CA PRO A 51 -58.24 55.25 -31.15
C PRO A 51 -57.25 54.13 -31.59
N PRO A 52 -57.43 53.50 -32.78
CA PRO A 52 -56.77 52.24 -33.13
C PRO A 52 -55.30 52.40 -33.56
N PRO A 53 -54.47 51.34 -33.43
CA PRO A 53 -53.10 51.34 -33.93
C PRO A 53 -53.03 51.23 -35.46
N PRO A 54 -52.08 51.92 -36.12
CA PRO A 54 -51.86 51.75 -37.56
C PRO A 54 -51.26 50.37 -37.90
N SER A 55 -51.52 49.92 -39.13
CA SER A 55 -51.13 48.61 -39.67
C SER A 55 -49.61 48.40 -39.74
N PRO A 56 -49.12 47.14 -39.61
CA PRO A 56 -47.69 46.84 -39.65
C PRO A 56 -47.09 46.98 -41.07
N PRO A 57 -45.79 47.34 -41.18
CA PRO A 57 -45.03 47.21 -42.42
C PRO A 57 -44.77 45.72 -42.78
N PRO A 58 -44.43 45.41 -44.04
CA PRO A 58 -44.56 44.04 -44.57
C PRO A 58 -43.49 43.07 -44.09
N GLU A 59 -43.81 41.77 -44.20
CA GLU A 59 -42.99 40.64 -43.77
C GLU A 59 -41.59 40.63 -44.42
N LEU A 60 -40.56 40.86 -43.61
CA LEU A 60 -39.22 40.35 -43.86
C LEU A 60 -39.04 39.05 -43.06
N ALA A 61 -38.37 38.07 -43.68
CA ALA A 61 -38.36 36.67 -43.26
C ALA A 61 -38.01 36.47 -41.78
N ALA A 62 -38.72 35.54 -41.14
CA ALA A 62 -38.62 35.24 -39.72
C ALA A 62 -37.17 35.05 -39.25
N GLU A 63 -36.75 35.90 -38.30
CA GLU A 63 -35.44 35.82 -37.67
C GLU A 63 -35.23 34.45 -37.01
N SER A 64 -34.00 33.96 -37.10
CA SER A 64 -33.62 32.65 -36.56
C SER A 64 -33.85 32.59 -35.05
N PHE A 65 -34.83 31.78 -34.62
CA PHE A 65 -34.89 31.32 -33.23
C PHE A 65 -33.53 30.76 -32.82
N HIS A 66 -32.96 31.27 -31.72
CA HIS A 66 -31.68 30.78 -31.20
C HIS A 66 -31.72 29.26 -31.03
N ALA A 67 -30.99 28.56 -31.90
CA ALA A 67 -30.85 27.11 -31.84
C ALA A 67 -30.29 26.72 -30.47
N ARG A 68 -31.15 26.10 -29.66
CA ARG A 68 -30.82 25.61 -28.32
C ARG A 68 -29.78 24.50 -28.49
N LYS A 69 -28.49 24.84 -28.38
CA LYS A 69 -27.37 23.90 -28.60
C LYS A 69 -27.57 22.64 -27.79
N VAL A 70 -28.00 21.57 -28.46
CA VAL A 70 -28.16 20.25 -27.86
C VAL A 70 -26.76 19.73 -27.51
N LEU A 71 -26.63 19.13 -26.33
CA LEU A 71 -25.40 18.46 -25.93
C LEU A 71 -25.41 17.05 -26.52
N GLU A 72 -24.88 16.92 -27.73
CA GLU A 72 -24.57 15.61 -28.31
C GLU A 72 -23.59 14.88 -27.39
N THR A 73 -23.96 13.65 -27.06
CA THR A 73 -23.26 12.81 -26.08
C THR A 73 -23.10 11.43 -26.69
N PHE A 74 -21.86 10.95 -26.77
CA PHE A 74 -21.53 9.65 -27.35
C PHE A 74 -21.07 8.72 -26.24
N ARG A 75 -21.61 7.50 -26.22
CA ARG A 75 -21.35 6.50 -25.17
C ARG A 75 -21.16 5.12 -25.80
N GLU A 76 -20.17 4.39 -25.31
CA GLU A 76 -20.00 2.95 -25.53
C GLU A 76 -20.07 2.23 -24.18
N ASP A 77 -20.83 1.14 -24.12
CA ASP A 77 -20.93 0.22 -22.99
C ASP A 77 -20.33 -1.13 -23.39
N PHE A 78 -19.52 -1.74 -22.52
CA PHE A 78 -18.85 -3.02 -22.76
C PHE A 78 -18.51 -3.75 -21.45
N GLU A 79 -18.10 -5.02 -21.53
CA GLU A 79 -17.76 -5.84 -20.36
C GLU A 79 -16.32 -6.32 -20.41
N VAL A 80 -15.64 -6.26 -19.26
CA VAL A 80 -14.28 -6.80 -19.06
C VAL A 80 -14.27 -7.60 -17.76
N GLY A 81 -13.82 -8.87 -17.81
CA GLY A 81 -14.03 -9.80 -16.71
C GLY A 81 -15.50 -9.94 -16.31
N SER A 82 -15.85 -9.46 -15.12
CA SER A 82 -17.22 -9.41 -14.57
C SER A 82 -17.74 -7.99 -14.33
N ARG A 83 -17.09 -6.98 -14.94
CA ARG A 83 -17.43 -5.56 -14.76
C ARG A 83 -17.97 -4.98 -16.05
N THR A 84 -19.15 -4.37 -15.99
CA THR A 84 -19.66 -3.47 -17.02
C THR A 84 -18.96 -2.12 -16.90
N ILE A 85 -18.50 -1.59 -18.03
CA ILE A 85 -17.72 -0.35 -18.14
C ILE A 85 -18.37 0.50 -19.22
N SER A 86 -18.47 1.82 -18.97
CA SER A 86 -18.93 2.76 -19.99
C SER A 86 -17.94 3.89 -20.21
N ILE A 87 -17.72 4.27 -21.47
CA ILE A 87 -16.94 5.46 -21.86
C ILE A 87 -17.86 6.48 -22.53
N GLU A 88 -17.84 7.73 -22.06
CA GLU A 88 -18.71 8.84 -22.50
C GLU A 88 -17.88 10.05 -22.95
N THR A 89 -18.27 10.69 -24.05
CA THR A 89 -17.70 11.97 -24.52
C THR A 89 -18.78 12.94 -25.05
N GLY A 90 -18.37 14.17 -25.38
CA GLY A 90 -19.22 15.25 -25.90
C GLY A 90 -19.83 16.17 -24.81
N LYS A 91 -20.13 15.65 -23.62
CA LYS A 91 -20.80 16.40 -22.54
C LYS A 91 -19.87 17.28 -21.70
N ILE A 92 -18.70 16.78 -21.30
CA ILE A 92 -17.78 17.44 -20.34
C ILE A 92 -16.48 17.87 -21.03
N ALA A 93 -15.93 19.03 -20.61
CA ALA A 93 -14.63 19.56 -21.03
C ALA A 93 -14.41 19.71 -22.55
N ARG A 94 -15.47 20.06 -23.30
CA ARG A 94 -15.52 20.20 -24.77
C ARG A 94 -14.44 21.08 -25.43
N PHE A 95 -13.76 21.94 -24.68
CA PHE A 95 -12.66 22.78 -25.20
C PHE A 95 -11.29 22.08 -25.23
N ALA A 96 -11.16 20.92 -24.58
CA ALA A 96 -9.95 20.10 -24.66
C ALA A 96 -9.74 19.55 -26.09
N ASN A 97 -8.51 19.18 -26.42
CA ASN A 97 -8.22 18.47 -27.66
C ASN A 97 -8.96 17.12 -27.68
N GLY A 98 -8.98 16.39 -26.55
CA GLY A 98 -9.87 15.26 -26.31
C GLY A 98 -10.33 15.18 -24.85
N SER A 99 -11.47 14.54 -24.59
CA SER A 99 -12.05 14.39 -23.25
C SER A 99 -12.92 13.14 -23.18
N VAL A 100 -12.77 12.33 -22.12
CA VAL A 100 -13.59 11.14 -21.85
C VAL A 100 -13.88 11.04 -20.36
N VAL A 101 -15.13 10.69 -20.04
CA VAL A 101 -15.50 10.16 -18.72
C VAL A 101 -15.63 8.65 -18.85
N ILE A 102 -14.90 7.90 -18.03
CA ILE A 102 -15.08 6.46 -17.87
C ILE A 102 -15.81 6.18 -16.55
N ASN A 103 -16.67 5.17 -16.58
CA ASN A 103 -17.47 4.71 -15.46
C ASN A 103 -17.29 3.20 -15.25
N MET A 104 -17.25 2.79 -13.98
CA MET A 104 -17.32 1.39 -13.55
C MET A 104 -17.97 1.37 -12.17
N GLY A 105 -19.23 0.90 -12.08
CA GLY A 105 -20.06 1.08 -10.88
C GLY A 105 -20.37 2.56 -10.64
N ASP A 106 -20.29 3.03 -9.39
CA ASP A 106 -20.49 4.45 -9.06
C ASP A 106 -19.18 5.28 -9.11
N THR A 107 -18.06 4.65 -9.48
CA THR A 107 -16.78 5.34 -9.68
C THR A 107 -16.73 5.95 -11.09
N ASN A 108 -16.41 7.24 -11.18
CA ASN A 108 -16.33 8.01 -12.42
C ASN A 108 -15.02 8.79 -12.50
N VAL A 109 -14.30 8.67 -13.62
CA VAL A 109 -13.01 9.33 -13.84
C VAL A 109 -13.07 10.13 -15.14
N LEU A 110 -12.75 11.42 -15.07
CA LEU A 110 -12.59 12.30 -16.22
C LEU A 110 -11.13 12.38 -16.61
N SER A 111 -10.81 12.09 -17.87
CA SER A 111 -9.52 12.41 -18.48
C SER A 111 -9.70 13.44 -19.59
N THR A 112 -8.83 14.44 -19.62
CA THR A 112 -8.77 15.48 -20.66
C THR A 112 -7.35 15.61 -21.18
N VAL A 113 -7.20 15.75 -22.50
CA VAL A 113 -5.90 15.96 -23.14
C VAL A 113 -5.90 17.27 -23.92
N ALA A 114 -4.79 18.01 -23.82
CA ALA A 114 -4.56 19.26 -24.51
C ALA A 114 -3.15 19.31 -25.11
N SER A 115 -2.99 19.96 -26.26
CA SER A 115 -1.69 20.19 -26.91
C SER A 115 -1.48 21.68 -27.17
N ALA A 116 -0.25 22.15 -26.97
CA ALA A 116 0.17 23.48 -27.39
C ALA A 116 0.10 23.62 -28.93
N ARG A 117 -0.08 24.87 -29.39
CA ARG A 117 -0.28 25.19 -30.81
C ARG A 117 0.99 25.43 -31.61
N GLY A 118 2.13 25.62 -30.95
CA GLY A 118 3.39 26.06 -31.57
C GLY A 118 4.55 25.10 -31.37
N ASP A 119 5.46 25.12 -32.33
CA ASP A 119 6.58 24.20 -32.45
C ASP A 119 7.78 24.79 -31.71
N GLY A 120 7.84 24.55 -30.40
CA GLY A 120 9.00 24.96 -29.61
C GLY A 120 10.22 24.12 -29.98
N ALA A 121 11.36 24.77 -30.24
CA ALA A 121 12.65 24.09 -30.36
C ALA A 121 13.00 23.44 -29.01
N ARG A 122 12.69 22.15 -28.87
CA ARG A 122 12.91 21.33 -27.68
C ARG A 122 13.38 19.94 -28.13
N ASP A 123 14.36 19.38 -27.45
CA ASP A 123 14.96 18.09 -27.82
C ASP A 123 14.18 16.87 -27.27
N PHE A 124 13.15 17.10 -26.44
CA PHE A 124 12.38 16.07 -25.75
C PHE A 124 10.87 16.33 -25.81
N LEU A 125 10.07 15.26 -25.77
CA LEU A 125 8.60 15.32 -25.68
C LEU A 125 8.16 15.87 -24.32
N PRO A 126 7.57 17.07 -24.24
CA PRO A 126 7.09 17.68 -23.01
C PRO A 126 5.67 17.18 -22.71
N LEU A 127 5.55 15.88 -22.46
CA LEU A 127 4.34 15.24 -21.96
C LEU A 127 4.29 15.37 -20.44
N THR A 128 3.23 16.00 -19.94
CA THR A 128 2.91 16.12 -18.50
C THR A 128 1.60 15.40 -18.22
N VAL A 129 1.62 14.44 -17.30
CA VAL A 129 0.43 13.75 -16.81
C VAL A 129 0.18 14.12 -15.35
N ASP A 130 -0.98 14.69 -15.06
CA ASP A 130 -1.42 15.06 -13.72
C ASP A 130 -2.72 14.33 -13.37
N TYR A 131 -2.69 13.50 -12.34
CA TYR A 131 -3.84 12.79 -11.80
C TYR A 131 -4.20 13.36 -10.42
N GLN A 132 -5.49 13.56 -10.13
CA GLN A 132 -5.97 14.22 -8.91
C GLN A 132 -7.13 13.48 -8.22
N GLU A 133 -6.98 13.23 -6.92
CA GLU A 133 -7.98 12.65 -6.02
C GLU A 133 -8.66 13.73 -5.17
N LYS A 134 -9.72 14.31 -5.72
CA LYS A 134 -10.50 15.39 -5.07
C LYS A 134 -11.44 14.78 -4.03
N GLN A 135 -11.45 15.33 -2.83
CA GLN A 135 -12.17 14.73 -1.69
C GLN A 135 -13.69 14.79 -1.84
N TYR A 136 -14.19 15.71 -2.67
CA TYR A 136 -15.61 15.74 -3.05
C TYR A 136 -16.08 14.46 -3.77
N ALA A 137 -15.17 13.66 -4.35
CA ALA A 137 -15.53 12.41 -5.03
C ALA A 137 -16.18 11.39 -4.07
N GLN A 138 -15.97 11.54 -2.76
CA GLN A 138 -16.65 10.79 -1.69
C GLN A 138 -17.55 11.69 -0.81
N GLY A 139 -17.78 12.94 -1.21
CA GLY A 139 -18.55 13.92 -0.42
C GLY A 139 -17.82 14.45 0.82
N VAL A 140 -16.49 14.30 0.91
CA VAL A 140 -15.68 14.65 2.09
C VAL A 140 -15.01 16.03 1.90
N ILE A 141 -14.92 16.81 2.98
CA ILE A 141 -14.13 18.06 3.02
C ILE A 141 -12.69 17.72 3.42
N PRO A 142 -11.65 18.20 2.70
CA PRO A 142 -10.26 17.92 3.02
C PRO A 142 -9.88 18.21 4.49
N THR A 143 -9.07 17.32 5.06
CA THR A 143 -8.48 17.41 6.40
C THR A 143 -7.43 18.52 6.54
N THR A 144 -6.93 19.04 5.41
CA THR A 144 -5.88 20.07 5.35
C THR A 144 -6.29 21.37 6.05
N PHE A 145 -5.30 22.14 6.52
CA PHE A 145 -5.52 23.43 7.19
C PHE A 145 -6.39 24.41 6.38
N MET A 146 -6.23 24.41 5.04
CA MET A 146 -7.00 25.28 4.13
C MET A 146 -8.34 24.68 3.69
N ARG A 147 -8.70 23.46 4.11
CA ARG A 147 -9.89 22.72 3.64
C ARG A 147 -9.97 22.58 2.12
N ARG A 148 -8.79 22.43 1.49
CA ARG A 148 -8.59 22.33 0.04
C ARG A 148 -7.48 21.31 -0.25
N GLU A 149 -7.57 20.64 -1.39
CA GLU A 149 -6.48 19.84 -1.96
C GLU A 149 -5.20 20.70 -2.13
N GLY A 150 -4.06 20.12 -1.77
CA GLY A 150 -2.77 20.81 -1.70
C GLY A 150 -1.83 20.45 -2.85
N ALA A 151 -0.54 20.30 -2.53
CA ALA A 151 0.42 19.70 -3.45
C ALA A 151 0.10 18.20 -3.69
N PRO A 152 0.47 17.62 -4.86
CA PRO A 152 0.19 16.22 -5.16
C PRO A 152 0.78 15.25 -4.12
N LYS A 153 -0.04 14.27 -3.73
CA LYS A 153 0.31 13.19 -2.79
C LYS A 153 1.11 12.08 -3.48
N GLU A 154 1.75 11.21 -2.69
CA GLU A 154 2.51 10.05 -3.18
C GLU A 154 1.72 9.24 -4.21
N ARG A 155 0.51 8.82 -3.88
CA ARG A 155 -0.38 8.06 -4.77
C ARG A 155 -0.78 8.82 -6.03
N GLU A 156 -0.98 10.13 -5.96
CA GLU A 156 -1.33 10.94 -7.14
C GLU A 156 -0.17 10.99 -8.15
N LEU A 157 1.06 11.14 -7.65
CA LEU A 157 2.28 11.08 -8.46
C LEU A 157 2.49 9.67 -9.07
N LEU A 158 2.19 8.61 -8.31
CA LEU A 158 2.28 7.22 -8.79
C LEU A 158 1.25 6.92 -9.87
N CYS A 159 -0.01 7.35 -9.71
CA CYS A 159 -1.05 7.19 -10.74
C CYS A 159 -0.71 7.98 -12.01
N GLY A 160 -0.20 9.21 -11.86
CA GLY A 160 0.31 9.99 -12.99
C GLY A 160 1.44 9.27 -13.75
N ARG A 161 2.35 8.58 -13.04
CA ARG A 161 3.38 7.73 -13.66
C ARG A 161 2.81 6.47 -14.31
N LEU A 162 1.83 5.83 -13.68
CA LEU A 162 1.16 4.62 -14.20
C LEU A 162 0.52 4.90 -15.56
N ILE A 163 -0.01 6.10 -15.77
CA ILE A 163 -0.60 6.56 -17.02
C ILE A 163 0.47 7.02 -18.03
N ASP A 164 1.50 7.77 -17.59
CA ASP A 164 2.58 8.29 -18.45
C ASP A 164 3.40 7.17 -19.13
N ARG A 165 3.75 6.13 -18.37
CA ARG A 165 4.60 5.01 -18.81
C ARG A 165 4.12 4.33 -20.11
N PRO A 166 2.86 3.86 -20.24
CA PRO A 166 2.39 3.20 -21.47
C PRO A 166 2.02 4.17 -22.61
N ILE A 167 1.64 5.42 -22.34
CA ILE A 167 1.24 6.35 -23.44
C ILE A 167 2.44 7.03 -24.11
N ARG A 168 3.55 7.24 -23.38
CA ARG A 168 4.73 7.99 -23.85
C ARG A 168 5.43 7.35 -25.06
N PRO A 169 5.64 6.01 -25.13
CA PRO A 169 6.29 5.36 -26.28
C PRO A 169 5.49 5.41 -27.59
N LEU A 170 4.20 5.72 -27.52
CA LEU A 170 3.28 5.75 -28.66
C LEU A 170 3.15 7.14 -29.31
N PHE A 171 3.82 8.16 -28.77
CA PHE A 171 3.99 9.42 -29.50
C PHE A 171 5.05 9.23 -30.59
N PRO A 172 4.82 9.71 -31.82
CA PRO A 172 5.80 9.57 -32.90
C PRO A 172 7.15 10.22 -32.56
N SER A 173 8.24 9.56 -32.96
CA SER A 173 9.60 10.09 -32.79
C SER A 173 9.73 11.49 -33.42
N GLY A 174 10.32 12.45 -32.70
CA GLY A 174 10.42 13.84 -33.18
C GLY A 174 9.15 14.69 -33.01
N PHE A 175 8.09 14.17 -32.38
CA PHE A 175 6.96 14.98 -31.92
C PHE A 175 7.33 15.70 -30.61
N TYR A 176 7.47 17.03 -30.68
CA TYR A 176 7.98 17.85 -29.56
C TYR A 176 6.97 18.88 -29.02
N HIS A 177 5.70 18.78 -29.41
CA HIS A 177 4.67 19.68 -28.90
C HIS A 177 4.40 19.38 -27.43
N GLU A 178 4.18 20.41 -26.63
CA GLU A 178 3.78 20.25 -25.24
C GLU A 178 2.38 19.64 -25.15
N VAL A 179 2.27 18.51 -24.46
CA VAL A 179 1.01 17.78 -24.25
C VAL A 179 0.73 17.67 -22.76
N GLN A 180 -0.45 18.12 -22.35
CA GLN A 180 -0.92 17.97 -20.98
C GLN A 180 -2.08 16.98 -20.93
N VAL A 181 -1.95 15.96 -20.10
CA VAL A 181 -3.02 15.06 -19.67
C VAL A 181 -3.42 15.45 -18.25
N MET A 182 -4.68 15.81 -18.05
CA MET A 182 -5.25 16.02 -16.72
C MET A 182 -6.31 14.95 -16.46
N VAL A 183 -6.20 14.27 -15.33
CA VAL A 183 -7.18 13.28 -14.86
C VAL A 183 -7.74 13.72 -13.50
N SER A 184 -9.06 13.65 -13.34
CA SER A 184 -9.75 13.92 -12.08
C SER A 184 -10.76 12.82 -11.79
N VAL A 185 -10.68 12.25 -10.59
CA VAL A 185 -11.75 11.41 -10.05
C VAL A 185 -12.95 12.31 -9.75
N LEU A 186 -14.10 12.03 -10.38
CA LEU A 186 -15.33 12.81 -10.22
C LEU A 186 -16.22 12.25 -9.10
N SER A 187 -16.32 10.93 -9.01
CA SER A 187 -16.97 10.21 -7.91
C SER A 187 -16.25 8.89 -7.66
N SER A 188 -16.35 8.35 -6.46
CA SER A 188 -15.89 7.00 -6.14
C SER A 188 -16.77 6.33 -5.10
N ASP A 189 -17.03 5.05 -5.29
CA ASP A 189 -17.67 4.16 -4.31
C ASP A 189 -16.73 3.65 -3.22
N GLY A 190 -15.43 3.96 -3.30
CA GLY A 190 -14.38 3.42 -2.43
C GLY A 190 -14.07 1.94 -2.65
N LYS A 191 -14.78 1.25 -3.56
CA LYS A 191 -14.60 -0.18 -3.86
C LYS A 191 -13.75 -0.40 -5.10
N GLN A 192 -13.86 0.46 -6.10
CA GLN A 192 -13.08 0.39 -7.33
C GLN A 192 -11.87 1.33 -7.25
N ASP A 193 -10.70 0.85 -7.68
CA ASP A 193 -9.53 1.72 -7.84
C ASP A 193 -9.65 2.51 -9.16
N PRO A 194 -9.66 3.85 -9.12
CA PRO A 194 -9.75 4.69 -10.33
C PRO A 194 -8.49 4.70 -11.21
N ASP A 195 -7.36 4.10 -10.83
CA ASP A 195 -6.09 4.26 -11.55
C ASP A 195 -6.04 3.57 -12.93
N VAL A 196 -6.53 2.33 -13.05
CA VAL A 196 -6.70 1.62 -14.34
C VAL A 196 -7.77 2.31 -15.21
N MET A 197 -8.82 2.82 -14.58
CA MET A 197 -9.86 3.59 -15.27
C MET A 197 -9.26 4.87 -15.88
N ALA A 198 -8.44 5.60 -15.11
CA ALA A 198 -7.75 6.80 -15.56
C ALA A 198 -6.88 6.56 -16.80
N ALA A 199 -6.12 5.46 -16.84
CA ALA A 199 -5.27 5.13 -17.98
C ALA A 199 -6.08 4.83 -19.26
N ASN A 200 -7.15 4.03 -19.16
CA ASN A 200 -8.04 3.75 -20.29
C ASN A 200 -8.80 5.00 -20.77
N ALA A 201 -9.23 5.88 -19.85
CA ALA A 201 -9.85 7.15 -20.21
C ALA A 201 -8.87 8.10 -20.92
N THR A 202 -7.60 8.12 -20.51
CA THR A 202 -6.54 8.88 -21.19
C THR A 202 -6.30 8.36 -22.60
N SER A 203 -6.23 7.05 -22.79
CA SER A 203 -6.13 6.42 -24.12
C SER A 203 -7.30 6.84 -25.03
N ALA A 204 -8.53 6.72 -24.54
CA ALA A 204 -9.74 7.10 -25.27
C ALA A 204 -9.76 8.61 -25.60
N ALA A 205 -9.31 9.46 -24.68
CA ALA A 205 -9.19 10.91 -24.90
C ALA A 205 -8.11 11.27 -25.94
N LEU A 206 -6.97 10.57 -25.97
CA LEU A 206 -5.95 10.72 -27.01
C LEU A 206 -6.47 10.25 -28.38
N MET A 207 -7.21 9.15 -28.45
CA MET A 207 -7.86 8.68 -29.68
C MET A 207 -8.82 9.71 -30.26
N LEU A 208 -9.68 10.31 -29.42
CA LEU A 208 -10.62 11.37 -29.82
C LEU A 208 -9.95 12.69 -30.22
N SER A 209 -8.73 12.94 -29.74
CA SER A 209 -8.02 14.19 -29.99
C SER A 209 -7.46 14.32 -31.41
N ASP A 210 -7.11 15.54 -31.81
CA ASP A 210 -6.32 15.85 -33.01
C ASP A 210 -4.82 15.56 -32.84
N ILE A 211 -4.37 15.06 -31.69
CA ILE A 211 -2.96 14.81 -31.39
C ILE A 211 -2.48 13.52 -32.10
N PRO A 212 -1.35 13.55 -32.83
CA PRO A 212 -0.70 12.36 -33.39
C PRO A 212 -0.24 11.40 -32.28
N TRP A 213 -0.83 10.21 -32.23
CA TRP A 213 -0.56 9.20 -31.21
C TRP A 213 -0.95 7.81 -31.72
N ASN A 214 -0.05 6.83 -31.59
CA ASN A 214 -0.13 5.51 -32.20
C ASN A 214 -0.76 4.45 -31.26
N GLY A 215 -1.77 4.85 -30.48
CA GLY A 215 -2.60 3.93 -29.69
C GLY A 215 -3.79 3.36 -30.48
N PRO A 216 -4.84 2.87 -29.80
CA PRO A 216 -5.09 2.93 -28.36
C PRO A 216 -4.29 1.91 -27.53
N ILE A 217 -4.39 2.03 -26.22
CA ILE A 217 -3.95 1.03 -25.24
C ILE A 217 -5.13 0.46 -24.46
N GLY A 218 -5.00 -0.80 -24.06
CA GLY A 218 -5.82 -1.40 -23.01
C GLY A 218 -5.01 -1.52 -21.72
N VAL A 219 -5.60 -1.19 -20.58
CA VAL A 219 -4.99 -1.34 -19.25
C VAL A 219 -5.93 -2.11 -18.33
N ILE A 220 -5.42 -3.06 -17.55
CA ILE A 220 -6.22 -3.88 -16.65
C ILE A 220 -5.52 -4.15 -15.32
N ARG A 221 -6.28 -4.36 -14.25
CA ARG A 221 -5.77 -4.93 -12.98
C ARG A 221 -6.17 -6.39 -12.87
N VAL A 222 -5.25 -7.24 -12.44
CA VAL A 222 -5.45 -8.66 -12.17
C VAL A 222 -5.06 -8.98 -10.73
N GLY A 223 -6.00 -9.56 -9.98
CA GLY A 223 -5.75 -10.21 -8.70
C GLY A 223 -5.73 -11.73 -8.85
N ARG A 224 -5.31 -12.44 -7.80
CA ARG A 224 -5.36 -13.89 -7.69
C ARG A 224 -5.80 -14.28 -6.27
N ILE A 225 -6.90 -15.01 -6.16
CA ILE A 225 -7.47 -15.52 -4.89
C ILE A 225 -7.65 -17.03 -5.04
N ASP A 226 -7.15 -17.81 -4.09
CA ASP A 226 -7.20 -19.29 -4.10
C ASP A 226 -6.74 -19.89 -5.45
N GLY A 227 -5.66 -19.32 -6.02
CA GLY A 227 -5.10 -19.71 -7.32
C GLY A 227 -5.86 -19.22 -8.56
N LYS A 228 -7.03 -18.59 -8.41
CA LYS A 228 -7.87 -18.12 -9.52
C LYS A 228 -7.65 -16.64 -9.80
N PHE A 229 -7.42 -16.29 -11.06
CA PHE A 229 -7.28 -14.91 -11.51
C PHE A 229 -8.63 -14.17 -11.54
N ILE A 230 -8.63 -12.92 -11.09
CA ILE A 230 -9.80 -12.02 -11.05
C ILE A 230 -9.42 -10.71 -11.72
N PHE A 231 -10.24 -10.27 -12.69
CA PHE A 231 -10.01 -9.06 -13.47
C PHE A 231 -10.79 -7.88 -12.89
N ASN A 232 -10.13 -6.73 -12.78
CA ASN A 232 -10.62 -5.53 -12.10
C ASN A 232 -11.26 -5.86 -10.73
N PRO A 233 -10.46 -6.45 -9.80
CA PRO A 233 -10.91 -6.72 -8.44
C PRO A 233 -11.20 -5.42 -7.70
N THR A 234 -12.24 -5.44 -6.87
CA THR A 234 -12.49 -4.42 -5.85
C THR A 234 -11.36 -4.39 -4.83
N MET A 235 -11.27 -3.31 -4.05
CA MET A 235 -10.31 -3.19 -2.94
C MET A 235 -10.46 -4.30 -1.90
N ASP A 236 -11.69 -4.78 -1.65
CA ASP A 236 -11.95 -5.90 -0.75
C ASP A 236 -11.38 -7.22 -1.30
N GLU A 237 -11.65 -7.54 -2.58
CA GLU A 237 -11.08 -8.70 -3.28
C GLU A 237 -9.54 -8.60 -3.36
N LEU A 238 -9.01 -7.42 -3.64
CA LEU A 238 -7.57 -7.16 -3.73
C LEU A 238 -6.86 -7.31 -2.37
N SER A 239 -7.54 -7.06 -1.25
CA SER A 239 -6.99 -7.26 0.10
C SER A 239 -6.75 -8.74 0.44
N LEU A 240 -7.57 -9.64 -0.12
CA LEU A 240 -7.48 -11.09 -0.01
C LEU A 240 -6.52 -11.69 -1.04
N SER A 241 -6.18 -10.93 -2.08
CA SER A 241 -5.34 -11.35 -3.20
C SER A 241 -3.87 -11.52 -2.81
N ASP A 242 -3.22 -12.55 -3.37
CA ASP A 242 -1.77 -12.73 -3.29
C ASP A 242 -1.02 -12.05 -4.45
N LEU A 243 -1.75 -11.55 -5.44
CA LEU A 243 -1.25 -10.82 -6.62
C LEU A 243 -1.96 -9.46 -6.79
N ASN A 244 -1.22 -8.43 -7.17
CA ASN A 244 -1.74 -7.17 -7.69
C ASN A 244 -0.90 -6.81 -8.92
N LEU A 245 -1.36 -7.26 -10.09
CA LEU A 245 -0.76 -7.00 -11.39
C LEU A 245 -1.54 -5.88 -12.07
N VAL A 246 -0.87 -4.81 -12.49
CA VAL A 246 -1.38 -3.87 -13.49
C VAL A 246 -0.62 -4.11 -14.79
N TYR A 247 -1.37 -4.33 -15.87
CA TYR A 247 -0.86 -4.70 -17.19
C TYR A 247 -1.40 -3.74 -18.25
N ALA A 248 -0.54 -3.28 -19.16
CA ALA A 248 -0.92 -2.42 -20.28
C ALA A 248 -0.34 -2.91 -21.62
N CYS A 249 -1.16 -2.88 -22.68
CA CYS A 249 -0.80 -3.38 -24.01
C CYS A 249 -1.47 -2.60 -25.16
N THR A 250 -0.93 -2.79 -26.37
CA THR A 250 -1.64 -2.61 -27.65
C THR A 250 -2.41 -3.91 -27.99
N MET A 251 -2.86 -4.07 -29.23
CA MET A 251 -3.47 -5.31 -29.73
C MET A 251 -2.54 -6.53 -29.72
N ASP A 252 -1.22 -6.32 -29.88
CA ASP A 252 -0.23 -7.36 -30.15
C ASP A 252 1.00 -7.31 -29.23
N ARG A 253 1.21 -6.21 -28.50
CA ARG A 253 2.44 -5.95 -27.73
C ARG A 253 2.16 -5.47 -26.33
N THR A 254 3.01 -5.87 -25.40
CA THR A 254 3.05 -5.33 -24.04
C THR A 254 3.73 -3.96 -24.05
N LEU A 255 3.26 -3.03 -23.22
CA LEU A 255 3.86 -1.70 -23.03
C LEU A 255 4.37 -1.48 -21.60
N MET A 256 3.62 -1.95 -20.59
CA MET A 256 3.94 -1.68 -19.19
C MET A 256 3.42 -2.80 -18.30
N ILE A 257 4.23 -3.17 -17.31
CA ILE A 257 3.85 -4.07 -16.21
C ILE A 257 4.23 -3.40 -14.88
N ASP A 258 3.35 -3.52 -13.90
CA ASP A 258 3.63 -3.24 -12.48
C ASP A 258 3.02 -4.38 -11.65
N VAL A 259 3.84 -5.09 -10.87
CA VAL A 259 3.40 -6.19 -9.99
C VAL A 259 3.78 -5.91 -8.55
N GLN A 260 2.84 -6.21 -7.66
CA GLN A 260 3.09 -6.50 -6.26
C GLN A 260 2.51 -7.89 -5.96
N ALA A 261 3.27 -8.77 -5.32
CA ALA A 261 2.86 -10.15 -5.06
C ALA A 261 3.43 -10.69 -3.75
N ARG A 262 2.79 -11.73 -3.20
CA ARG A 262 3.27 -12.47 -2.02
C ARG A 262 3.96 -13.76 -2.47
N GLU A 263 5.14 -13.62 -3.08
CA GLU A 263 5.99 -14.72 -3.55
C GLU A 263 5.32 -15.58 -4.65
N ILE A 264 4.82 -14.95 -5.72
CA ILE A 264 4.22 -15.68 -6.86
C ILE A 264 5.30 -16.42 -7.67
N SER A 265 5.02 -17.65 -8.10
CA SER A 265 5.95 -18.40 -8.95
C SER A 265 6.05 -17.79 -10.36
N GLU A 266 7.21 -17.93 -11.00
CA GLU A 266 7.43 -17.45 -12.38
C GLU A 266 6.40 -18.04 -13.37
N LYS A 267 5.99 -19.31 -13.19
CA LYS A 267 5.00 -20.00 -14.03
C LYS A 267 3.59 -19.44 -13.86
N ASP A 268 3.15 -19.23 -12.62
CA ASP A 268 1.82 -18.67 -12.37
C ASP A 268 1.72 -17.23 -12.87
N LEU A 269 2.80 -16.46 -12.71
CA LEU A 269 2.91 -15.11 -13.25
C LEU A 269 2.81 -15.11 -14.77
N GLU A 270 3.51 -16.03 -15.46
CA GLU A 270 3.42 -16.19 -16.92
C GLU A 270 1.98 -16.45 -17.39
N ALA A 271 1.27 -17.36 -16.72
CA ALA A 271 -0.14 -17.63 -16.98
C ALA A 271 -1.03 -16.41 -16.72
N GLY A 272 -0.79 -15.69 -15.62
CA GLY A 272 -1.48 -14.45 -15.27
C GLY A 272 -1.28 -13.34 -16.30
N LEU A 273 -0.07 -13.18 -16.85
CA LEU A 273 0.24 -12.20 -17.89
C LEU A 273 -0.45 -12.53 -19.23
N LYS A 274 -0.45 -13.81 -19.63
CA LYS A 274 -1.15 -14.26 -20.86
C LYS A 274 -2.65 -14.01 -20.78
N LEU A 275 -3.26 -14.27 -19.62
CA LEU A 275 -4.67 -13.95 -19.37
C LEU A 275 -4.93 -12.44 -19.27
N ALA A 276 -4.02 -11.67 -18.65
CA ALA A 276 -4.13 -10.22 -18.57
C ALA A 276 -4.15 -9.56 -19.94
N HIS A 277 -3.34 -10.04 -20.89
CA HIS A 277 -3.32 -9.54 -22.27
C HIS A 277 -4.67 -9.73 -22.98
N LEU A 278 -5.25 -10.94 -22.91
CA LEU A 278 -6.53 -11.25 -23.54
C LEU A 278 -7.70 -10.38 -23.02
N GLU A 279 -7.72 -10.09 -21.72
CA GLU A 279 -8.76 -9.22 -21.14
C GLU A 279 -8.46 -7.72 -21.34
N ALA A 280 -7.19 -7.30 -21.32
CA ALA A 280 -6.81 -5.90 -21.57
C ALA A 280 -7.14 -5.46 -23.00
N VAL A 281 -6.97 -6.32 -23.99
CA VAL A 281 -7.31 -6.04 -25.40
C VAL A 281 -8.79 -5.69 -25.59
N LYS A 282 -9.70 -6.16 -24.73
CA LYS A 282 -11.14 -5.83 -24.80
C LYS A 282 -11.44 -4.34 -24.61
N TYR A 283 -10.54 -3.58 -24.00
CA TYR A 283 -10.66 -2.12 -23.89
C TYR A 283 -10.41 -1.38 -25.21
N ILE A 284 -9.75 -2.00 -26.19
CA ILE A 284 -9.30 -1.29 -27.41
C ILE A 284 -10.45 -1.03 -28.38
N GLU A 285 -11.24 -2.06 -28.70
CA GLU A 285 -12.31 -1.94 -29.72
C GLU A 285 -13.35 -0.84 -29.38
N PRO A 286 -13.87 -0.73 -28.13
CA PRO A 286 -14.79 0.35 -27.77
C PRO A 286 -14.18 1.76 -27.93
N GLN A 287 -12.87 1.92 -27.66
CA GLN A 287 -12.19 3.20 -27.86
C GLN A 287 -12.10 3.58 -29.34
N VAL A 288 -11.86 2.61 -30.23
CA VAL A 288 -11.86 2.83 -31.67
C VAL A 288 -13.26 3.23 -32.15
N ARG A 289 -14.30 2.47 -31.79
CA ARG A 289 -15.70 2.81 -32.15
C ARG A 289 -16.15 4.17 -31.63
N LEU A 290 -15.71 4.58 -30.44
CA LEU A 290 -15.98 5.92 -29.92
C LEU A 290 -15.23 7.01 -30.72
N ALA A 291 -13.99 6.74 -31.12
CA ALA A 291 -13.18 7.65 -31.94
C ALA A 291 -13.70 7.78 -33.38
N GLU A 292 -14.25 6.73 -33.97
CA GLU A 292 -14.94 6.78 -35.28
C GLU A 292 -16.19 7.66 -35.23
N LYS A 293 -16.92 7.66 -34.11
CA LYS A 293 -18.16 8.44 -33.92
C LYS A 293 -17.93 9.92 -33.59
N ALA A 294 -16.89 10.23 -32.82
CA ALA A 294 -16.72 11.56 -32.21
C ALA A 294 -15.27 12.11 -32.24
N GLY A 295 -14.35 11.43 -32.93
CA GLY A 295 -12.94 11.80 -32.99
C GLY A 295 -12.65 12.96 -33.94
N LYS A 296 -11.60 13.72 -33.62
CA LYS A 296 -11.09 14.81 -34.46
C LYS A 296 -10.08 14.27 -35.47
N GLN A 297 -10.01 14.92 -36.63
CA GLN A 297 -8.96 14.64 -37.61
C GLN A 297 -7.58 14.93 -36.99
N LYS A 298 -6.63 14.00 -37.16
CA LYS A 298 -5.27 14.13 -36.63
C LYS A 298 -4.55 15.29 -37.33
N LYS A 299 -3.91 16.15 -36.54
CA LYS A 299 -3.13 17.30 -37.01
C LYS A 299 -1.89 16.80 -37.77
N ALA A 300 -1.63 17.31 -38.96
CA ALA A 300 -0.34 17.14 -39.61
C ALA A 300 0.78 17.79 -38.77
N TYR A 301 1.91 17.12 -38.66
CA TYR A 301 3.08 17.58 -37.91
C TYR A 301 4.35 17.26 -38.70
N THR A 302 5.36 18.12 -38.60
CA THR A 302 6.64 17.92 -39.29
C THR A 302 7.58 17.11 -38.39
N LEU A 303 8.05 15.98 -38.89
CA LEU A 303 9.03 15.15 -38.19
C LEU A 303 10.41 15.84 -38.19
N SER A 304 10.88 16.28 -37.01
CA SER A 304 12.26 16.77 -36.84
C SER A 304 13.24 15.60 -36.74
N MET A 305 13.54 15.01 -37.91
CA MET A 305 14.53 13.96 -38.10
C MET A 305 15.86 14.56 -38.56
N ILE A 306 16.96 13.87 -38.26
CA ILE A 306 18.28 14.18 -38.81
C ILE A 306 18.28 13.77 -40.27
N SER A 307 18.84 14.57 -41.17
CA SER A 307 18.99 14.19 -42.58
C SER A 307 19.99 13.04 -42.71
N GLU A 308 19.69 12.03 -43.53
CA GLU A 308 20.55 10.84 -43.66
C GLU A 308 21.97 11.20 -44.12
N GLY A 309 22.13 12.24 -44.95
CA GLY A 309 23.43 12.76 -45.37
C GLY A 309 24.27 13.29 -44.21
N THR A 310 23.67 14.10 -43.32
CA THR A 310 24.33 14.58 -42.10
C THR A 310 24.65 13.44 -41.13
N LEU A 311 23.74 12.47 -40.97
CA LEU A 311 23.98 11.31 -40.11
C LEU A 311 25.18 10.49 -40.60
N GLU A 312 25.23 10.18 -41.89
CA GLU A 312 26.31 9.38 -42.49
C GLU A 312 27.64 10.15 -42.50
N LYS A 313 27.63 11.47 -42.70
CA LYS A 313 28.82 12.32 -42.56
C LYS A 313 29.40 12.27 -41.14
N ILE A 314 28.56 12.49 -40.12
CA ILE A 314 28.99 12.43 -38.70
C ILE A 314 29.45 11.03 -38.33
N ARG A 315 28.75 9.99 -38.82
CA ARG A 315 29.14 8.59 -38.64
C ARG A 315 30.55 8.31 -39.15
N ASN A 316 30.87 8.69 -40.39
CA ASN A 316 32.20 8.47 -40.97
C ASN A 316 33.33 9.14 -40.17
N LEU A 317 33.06 10.25 -39.48
CA LEU A 317 34.02 10.93 -38.61
C LEU A 317 34.13 10.33 -37.19
N ALA A 318 33.09 9.66 -36.70
CA ALA A 318 32.94 9.29 -35.29
C ALA A 318 32.92 7.76 -35.01
N GLU A 319 32.52 6.92 -35.97
CA GLU A 319 32.23 5.49 -35.74
C GLU A 319 33.45 4.72 -35.23
N ALA A 320 34.61 4.83 -35.90
CA ALA A 320 35.83 4.12 -35.49
C ALA A 320 36.38 4.59 -34.13
N PRO A 321 36.54 5.90 -33.83
CA PRO A 321 36.92 6.37 -32.49
C PRO A 321 35.97 5.89 -31.38
N ILE A 322 34.65 5.95 -31.62
CA ILE A 322 33.64 5.51 -30.65
C ILE A 322 33.70 3.98 -30.44
N GLN A 323 33.93 3.22 -31.51
CA GLN A 323 34.08 1.76 -31.42
C GLN A 323 35.29 1.36 -30.56
N VAL A 324 36.42 2.06 -30.67
CA VAL A 324 37.60 1.81 -29.79
C VAL A 324 37.24 2.02 -28.32
N VAL A 325 36.60 3.15 -27.98
CA VAL A 325 36.18 3.49 -26.60
C VAL A 325 35.21 2.48 -25.99
N PHE A 326 34.34 1.85 -26.78
CA PHE A 326 33.47 0.80 -26.27
C PHE A 326 34.12 -0.58 -26.26
N THR A 327 35.09 -0.85 -27.15
CA THR A 327 35.77 -2.16 -27.22
C THR A 327 36.65 -2.38 -25.99
N ASP A 328 37.33 -1.33 -25.53
CA ASP A 328 38.19 -1.35 -24.35
C ASP A 328 37.35 -1.34 -23.05
N SER A 329 37.46 -2.43 -22.29
CA SER A 329 36.79 -2.61 -21.00
C SER A 329 37.48 -1.89 -19.83
N ALA A 330 38.68 -1.32 -20.03
CA ALA A 330 39.39 -0.58 -18.98
C ALA A 330 38.70 0.75 -18.62
N TYR A 331 37.91 1.33 -19.54
CA TYR A 331 37.22 2.59 -19.29
C TYR A 331 36.13 2.48 -18.21
N GLY A 332 36.31 3.18 -17.10
CA GLY A 332 35.27 3.44 -16.12
C GLY A 332 34.14 4.33 -16.67
N LYS A 333 33.06 4.48 -15.90
CA LYS A 333 31.88 5.28 -16.29
C LYS A 333 32.25 6.70 -16.74
N PHE A 334 33.02 7.42 -15.92
CA PHE A 334 33.38 8.82 -16.16
C PHE A 334 34.43 8.99 -17.26
N GLU A 335 35.46 8.14 -17.26
CA GLU A 335 36.53 8.14 -18.27
C GLU A 335 35.98 7.89 -19.69
N ARG A 336 35.01 6.97 -19.80
CA ARG A 336 34.25 6.72 -21.04
C ARG A 336 33.46 7.96 -21.48
N GLY A 337 32.88 8.70 -20.53
CA GLY A 337 32.21 9.98 -20.79
C GLY A 337 33.17 11.01 -21.37
N GLU A 338 34.31 11.25 -20.70
CA GLU A 338 35.32 12.18 -21.19
C GLU A 338 35.88 11.79 -22.56
N ALA A 339 36.07 10.50 -22.83
CA ALA A 339 36.54 10.03 -24.12
C ALA A 339 35.52 10.33 -25.24
N LEU A 340 34.23 10.11 -24.99
CA LEU A 340 33.15 10.46 -25.92
C LEU A 340 33.01 11.99 -26.11
N ASP A 341 33.23 12.79 -25.06
CA ASP A 341 33.24 14.25 -25.16
C ASP A 341 34.43 14.76 -25.98
N LYS A 342 35.63 14.19 -25.80
CA LYS A 342 36.82 14.50 -26.62
C LYS A 342 36.58 14.16 -28.10
N ILE A 343 35.94 13.02 -28.39
CA ILE A 343 35.53 12.67 -29.76
C ILE A 343 34.51 13.68 -30.30
N THR A 344 33.50 14.04 -29.51
CA THR A 344 32.46 15.01 -29.87
C THR A 344 33.07 16.37 -30.21
N GLN A 345 34.02 16.85 -29.41
CA GLN A 345 34.76 18.09 -29.68
C GLN A 345 35.61 18.00 -30.95
N THR A 346 36.24 16.86 -31.21
CA THR A 346 37.04 16.63 -32.42
C THR A 346 36.18 16.63 -33.70
N VAL A 347 35.01 15.99 -33.66
CA VAL A 347 34.05 16.00 -34.78
C VAL A 347 33.47 17.41 -34.95
N LYS A 348 33.15 18.09 -33.85
CA LYS A 348 32.68 19.48 -33.87
C LYS A 348 33.66 20.42 -34.56
N ALA A 349 34.96 20.36 -34.19
CA ALA A 349 35.99 21.21 -34.79
C ALA A 349 36.08 21.03 -36.32
N LYS A 350 36.03 19.78 -36.81
CA LYS A 350 36.00 19.49 -38.26
C LYS A 350 34.77 20.07 -38.96
N LEU A 351 33.59 19.98 -38.33
CA LEU A 351 32.36 20.55 -38.90
C LEU A 351 32.36 22.10 -38.86
N GLU A 352 33.05 22.70 -37.89
CA GLU A 352 33.31 24.15 -37.84
C GLU A 352 34.30 24.59 -38.94
N GLU A 353 35.37 23.82 -39.20
CA GLU A 353 36.30 24.03 -40.33
C GLU A 353 35.61 23.92 -41.70
N GLU A 354 34.64 23.02 -41.83
CA GLU A 354 33.83 22.82 -43.04
C GLU A 354 32.63 23.80 -43.17
N CYS A 355 32.43 24.69 -42.18
CA CYS A 355 31.30 25.63 -42.11
C CYS A 355 29.90 24.97 -42.16
N ASP A 356 29.75 23.75 -41.65
CA ASP A 356 28.53 22.96 -41.72
C ASP A 356 27.57 23.25 -40.54
N GLU A 357 26.86 24.38 -40.65
CA GLU A 357 25.87 24.81 -39.65
C GLU A 357 24.71 23.82 -39.41
N GLU A 358 24.34 22.99 -40.39
CA GLU A 358 23.23 22.03 -40.24
C GLU A 358 23.69 20.87 -39.35
N SER A 359 24.83 20.26 -39.69
CA SER A 359 25.42 19.17 -38.91
C SER A 359 25.77 19.60 -37.49
N LEU A 360 26.25 20.83 -37.29
CA LEU A 360 26.54 21.36 -35.95
C LEU A 360 25.32 21.48 -35.04
N LYS A 361 24.13 21.81 -35.57
CA LYS A 361 22.88 21.92 -34.80
C LYS A 361 22.38 20.57 -34.29
N VAL A 362 22.61 19.49 -35.05
CA VAL A 362 22.14 18.13 -34.70
C VAL A 362 23.22 17.22 -34.11
N LEU A 363 24.47 17.69 -34.05
CA LEU A 363 25.65 16.90 -33.68
C LEU A 363 25.48 16.03 -32.42
N PRO A 364 24.95 16.53 -31.27
CA PRO A 364 24.80 15.71 -30.07
C PRO A 364 23.85 14.52 -30.27
N LYS A 365 22.74 14.75 -30.99
CA LYS A 365 21.72 13.73 -31.29
C LYS A 365 22.22 12.73 -32.35
N ALA A 366 23.04 13.18 -33.30
CA ALA A 366 23.68 12.34 -34.30
C ALA A 366 24.74 11.41 -33.66
N ILE A 367 25.62 11.95 -32.81
CA ILE A 367 26.62 11.14 -32.08
C ILE A 367 25.94 10.13 -31.15
N ASP A 368 24.88 10.51 -30.43
CA ASP A 368 24.11 9.54 -29.64
C ASP A 368 23.49 8.43 -30.50
N THR A 369 23.00 8.77 -31.69
CA THR A 369 22.47 7.78 -32.64
C THR A 369 23.55 6.82 -33.14
N VAL A 370 24.77 7.32 -33.43
CA VAL A 370 25.92 6.49 -33.82
C VAL A 370 26.37 5.59 -32.66
N ARG A 371 26.51 6.15 -31.45
CA ARG A 371 26.76 5.42 -30.19
C ARG A 371 25.75 4.29 -29.98
N LYS A 372 24.46 4.59 -30.15
CA LYS A 372 23.38 3.62 -30.01
C LYS A 372 23.53 2.47 -31.02
N LYS A 373 23.82 2.77 -32.29
CA LYS A 373 24.04 1.74 -33.33
C LYS A 373 25.23 0.83 -32.98
N ILE A 374 26.37 1.40 -32.58
CA ILE A 374 27.60 0.64 -32.27
C ILE A 374 27.38 -0.34 -31.10
N ILE A 375 26.87 0.14 -29.97
CA ILE A 375 26.66 -0.70 -28.78
C ILE A 375 25.67 -1.82 -29.07
N ARG A 376 24.56 -1.52 -29.75
CA ARG A 376 23.52 -2.51 -30.05
C ARG A 376 24.04 -3.58 -31.01
N ARG A 377 24.77 -3.17 -32.04
CA ARG A 377 25.44 -4.09 -32.97
C ARG A 377 26.38 -5.02 -32.22
N ARG A 378 27.25 -4.48 -31.35
CA ARG A 378 28.19 -5.28 -30.56
C ARG A 378 27.48 -6.33 -29.69
N VAL A 379 26.46 -5.91 -28.95
CA VAL A 379 25.68 -6.82 -28.09
C VAL A 379 25.00 -7.93 -28.90
N ILE A 380 24.46 -7.61 -30.08
CA ILE A 380 23.76 -8.58 -30.95
C ILE A 380 24.74 -9.53 -31.67
N ASP A 381 25.77 -8.97 -32.31
CA ASP A 381 26.72 -9.68 -33.19
C ASP A 381 27.78 -10.46 -32.39
N GLU A 382 28.42 -9.81 -31.40
CA GLU A 382 29.53 -10.38 -30.61
C GLU A 382 29.07 -11.05 -29.31
N GLY A 383 27.90 -10.66 -28.78
CA GLY A 383 27.42 -11.10 -27.46
C GLY A 383 28.16 -10.47 -26.27
N LEU A 384 29.04 -9.49 -26.52
CA LEU A 384 29.87 -8.83 -25.51
C LEU A 384 29.31 -7.48 -25.08
N ARG A 385 29.46 -7.16 -23.79
CA ARG A 385 28.99 -5.91 -23.16
C ARG A 385 30.10 -4.86 -23.08
N VAL A 386 29.72 -3.62 -22.79
CA VAL A 386 30.63 -2.45 -22.74
C VAL A 386 31.63 -2.47 -21.58
N ASP A 387 31.43 -3.37 -20.62
CA ASP A 387 32.30 -3.64 -19.46
C ASP A 387 32.96 -5.04 -19.53
N GLY A 388 32.85 -5.73 -20.67
CA GLY A 388 33.43 -7.05 -20.90
C GLY A 388 32.63 -8.23 -20.35
N ARG A 389 31.54 -8.00 -19.60
CA ARG A 389 30.69 -9.08 -19.05
C ARG A 389 29.95 -9.87 -20.13
N GLN A 390 29.59 -11.10 -19.77
CA GLN A 390 28.61 -11.89 -20.51
C GLN A 390 27.18 -11.37 -20.33
N LEU A 391 26.28 -11.79 -21.22
CA LEU A 391 24.88 -11.33 -21.26
C LEU A 391 24.10 -11.65 -19.97
N ASP A 392 24.40 -12.76 -19.30
CA ASP A 392 23.69 -13.25 -18.10
C ASP A 392 24.45 -13.06 -16.78
N GLU A 393 25.51 -12.25 -16.79
CA GLU A 393 26.43 -12.03 -15.68
C GLU A 393 26.08 -10.78 -14.84
N VAL A 394 26.01 -10.95 -13.51
CA VAL A 394 25.79 -9.87 -12.54
C VAL A 394 27.12 -9.19 -12.18
N ARG A 395 27.13 -7.87 -11.95
CA ARG A 395 28.35 -7.14 -11.52
C ARG A 395 28.89 -7.64 -10.17
N PRO A 396 30.18 -7.39 -9.87
CA PRO A 396 30.74 -7.62 -8.54
C PRO A 396 29.88 -7.04 -7.41
N LEU A 397 29.67 -7.84 -6.37
CA LEU A 397 28.78 -7.53 -5.24
C LEU A 397 29.59 -7.29 -3.96
N TYR A 398 29.29 -6.19 -3.28
CA TYR A 398 29.73 -5.91 -1.92
C TYR A 398 28.50 -5.72 -1.03
N CYS A 399 28.40 -6.54 0.01
CA CYS A 399 27.36 -6.45 1.03
C CYS A 399 28.03 -6.25 2.37
N GLU A 400 27.50 -5.33 3.18
CA GLU A 400 27.93 -5.05 4.54
C GLU A 400 26.70 -4.72 5.38
N SER A 401 26.54 -5.41 6.51
CA SER A 401 25.48 -5.21 7.49
C SER A 401 26.01 -4.46 8.72
N GLY A 402 25.15 -3.71 9.40
CA GLY A 402 25.51 -3.06 10.66
C GLY A 402 26.49 -1.88 10.56
N THR A 403 26.71 -1.32 9.36
CA THR A 403 27.58 -0.17 9.04
C THR A 403 27.56 0.96 10.09
N TYR A 404 26.39 1.24 10.68
CA TYR A 404 26.24 2.22 11.76
C TYR A 404 25.59 1.58 13.01
N PRO A 405 26.37 1.06 13.97
CA PRO A 405 25.87 0.33 15.16
C PRO A 405 24.92 1.12 16.09
N ILE A 406 24.83 2.44 15.94
CA ILE A 406 23.92 3.29 16.70
C ILE A 406 22.50 3.27 16.10
N LEU A 407 22.35 3.02 14.80
CA LEU A 407 21.04 2.95 14.15
C LEU A 407 20.33 1.65 14.55
N HIS A 408 19.00 1.61 14.41
CA HIS A 408 18.26 0.40 14.76
C HIS A 408 18.64 -0.76 13.83
N GLY A 409 18.77 -0.48 12.52
CA GLY A 409 19.49 -1.32 11.57
C GLY A 409 20.06 -0.51 10.41
N SER A 410 21.11 -1.02 9.76
CA SER A 410 21.79 -0.39 8.65
C SER A 410 22.49 -1.40 7.74
N SER A 411 22.72 -1.03 6.48
CA SER A 411 23.55 -1.80 5.55
C SER A 411 24.08 -0.94 4.41
N LEU A 412 25.29 -1.24 3.94
CA LEU A 412 25.83 -0.75 2.68
C LEU A 412 25.77 -1.88 1.62
N PHE A 413 25.10 -1.62 0.50
CA PHE A 413 25.02 -2.56 -0.62
C PHE A 413 25.60 -1.91 -1.88
N SER A 414 26.57 -2.56 -2.51
CA SER A 414 27.15 -2.14 -3.80
C SER A 414 27.09 -3.27 -4.83
N ARG A 415 26.78 -2.91 -6.08
CA ARG A 415 26.76 -3.80 -7.25
C ARG A 415 27.42 -3.07 -8.42
N GLY A 416 28.71 -3.35 -8.61
CA GLY A 416 29.63 -2.44 -9.31
C GLY A 416 29.50 -1.01 -8.79
N ASP A 417 29.49 -0.03 -9.70
CA ASP A 417 29.39 1.40 -9.38
C ASP A 417 28.01 1.87 -8.89
N THR A 418 27.06 0.96 -8.63
CA THR A 418 25.80 1.28 -7.95
C THR A 418 25.90 0.95 -6.47
N GLN A 419 25.83 1.97 -5.61
CA GLN A 419 25.91 1.83 -4.16
C GLN A 419 24.74 2.54 -3.47
N VAL A 420 24.14 1.86 -2.49
CA VAL A 420 23.09 2.41 -1.63
C VAL A 420 23.39 2.16 -0.16
N LEU A 421 23.19 3.20 0.66
CA LEU A 421 23.12 3.08 2.11
C LEU A 421 21.64 2.94 2.50
N CYS A 422 21.29 1.82 3.11
CA CYS A 422 19.96 1.59 3.66
C CYS A 422 20.00 1.65 5.19
N THR A 423 19.00 2.32 5.78
CA THR A 423 18.86 2.48 7.23
C THR A 423 17.42 2.19 7.64
N VAL A 424 17.24 1.60 8.82
CA VAL A 424 15.93 1.22 9.37
C VAL A 424 15.69 1.96 10.67
N THR A 425 14.48 2.50 10.81
CA THR A 425 13.98 3.11 12.04
C THR A 425 12.64 2.47 12.42
N LEU A 426 12.60 1.85 13.61
CA LEU A 426 11.37 1.38 14.23
C LEU A 426 10.72 2.49 15.06
N GLY A 427 9.39 2.56 15.02
CA GLY A 427 8.55 3.51 15.77
C GLY A 427 7.29 2.84 16.32
N ALA A 428 6.50 3.61 17.07
CA ALA A 428 5.23 3.13 17.63
C ALA A 428 4.17 2.97 16.54
N PRO A 429 3.12 2.14 16.73
CA PRO A 429 1.96 2.10 15.82
C PRO A 429 1.32 3.46 15.54
N GLY A 430 1.38 4.38 16.52
CA GLY A 430 0.89 5.76 16.37
C GLY A 430 1.72 6.64 15.42
N ASP A 431 2.94 6.23 15.08
CA ASP A 431 3.82 6.92 14.13
C ASP A 431 3.55 6.51 12.67
N ALA A 432 2.62 5.58 12.42
CA ALA A 432 2.23 5.15 11.08
C ALA A 432 1.67 6.33 10.26
N GLN A 433 2.14 6.45 9.01
CA GLN A 433 1.75 7.55 8.13
C GLN A 433 0.26 7.45 7.79
N ARG A 434 -0.50 8.53 8.01
CA ARG A 434 -1.90 8.62 7.58
C ARG A 434 -1.97 8.89 6.08
N LEU A 435 -2.83 8.16 5.38
CA LEU A 435 -3.07 8.30 3.96
C LEU A 435 -4.43 8.96 3.71
N ASP A 436 -4.42 10.19 3.20
CA ASP A 436 -5.62 10.89 2.72
C ASP A 436 -5.95 10.45 1.27
N SER A 437 -6.16 9.16 0.99
CA SER A 437 -6.58 8.66 -0.33
C SER A 437 -8.05 8.24 -0.34
N ILE A 438 -8.64 8.24 -1.54
CA ILE A 438 -10.01 7.77 -1.80
C ILE A 438 -10.12 6.24 -1.58
N VAL A 439 -9.06 5.47 -1.83
CA VAL A 439 -9.05 4.00 -1.74
C VAL A 439 -7.83 3.47 -0.99
N GLY A 440 -7.96 2.26 -0.44
CA GLY A 440 -6.88 1.56 0.28
C GLY A 440 -6.89 1.83 1.79
N PRO A 441 -5.83 1.41 2.50
CA PRO A 441 -5.77 1.53 3.96
C PRO A 441 -5.60 3.00 4.39
N PRO A 442 -6.23 3.45 5.49
CA PRO A 442 -6.12 4.83 5.99
C PRO A 442 -4.74 5.13 6.61
N THR A 443 -3.93 4.10 6.87
CA THR A 443 -2.61 4.18 7.46
C THR A 443 -1.61 3.27 6.76
N LYS A 444 -0.35 3.70 6.74
CA LYS A 444 0.80 3.03 6.14
C LYS A 444 1.86 2.81 7.23
N ARG A 445 1.97 1.57 7.73
CA ARG A 445 2.93 1.22 8.80
C ARG A 445 4.36 1.01 8.31
N PHE A 446 4.50 0.62 7.04
CA PHE A 446 5.78 0.39 6.37
C PHE A 446 6.00 1.51 5.36
N MET A 447 7.09 2.25 5.50
CA MET A 447 7.42 3.40 4.65
C MET A 447 8.83 3.24 4.10
N LEU A 448 9.00 3.33 2.79
CA LEU A 448 10.34 3.40 2.17
C LEU A 448 10.56 4.77 1.52
N HIS A 449 11.49 5.54 2.08
CA HIS A 449 11.93 6.81 1.51
C HIS A 449 13.24 6.60 0.75
N TYR A 450 13.19 6.74 -0.56
CA TYR A 450 14.33 6.68 -1.46
C TYR A 450 14.80 8.10 -1.80
N SER A 451 16.11 8.35 -1.76
CA SER A 451 16.73 9.65 -2.10
C SER A 451 17.85 9.46 -3.12
N PHE A 452 17.85 10.28 -4.17
CA PHE A 452 18.84 10.28 -5.24
C PHE A 452 19.60 11.62 -5.27
N PRO A 453 20.62 11.80 -4.42
CA PRO A 453 21.36 13.04 -4.34
C PRO A 453 22.23 13.25 -5.61
N PRO A 454 22.40 14.51 -6.10
CA PRO A 454 23.15 14.78 -7.33
C PRO A 454 24.60 14.27 -7.35
N PHE A 455 25.26 14.20 -6.18
CA PHE A 455 26.63 13.68 -6.07
C PHE A 455 26.76 12.21 -6.51
N SER A 456 25.68 11.41 -6.45
CA SER A 456 25.68 9.99 -6.82
C SER A 456 25.97 9.73 -8.31
N ILE A 457 25.92 10.77 -9.13
CA ILE A 457 26.29 10.77 -10.55
C ILE A 457 27.31 11.87 -10.90
N ASN A 458 27.94 12.48 -9.89
CA ASN A 458 28.86 13.62 -10.02
C ASN A 458 28.24 14.87 -10.69
N GLU A 459 26.97 15.18 -10.38
CA GLU A 459 26.28 16.36 -10.89
C GLU A 459 25.92 17.39 -9.80
N VAL A 460 25.63 18.63 -10.21
CA VAL A 460 25.09 19.69 -9.34
C VAL A 460 23.60 19.88 -9.63
N GLY A 461 22.74 19.57 -8.66
CA GLY A 461 21.29 19.63 -8.80
C GLY A 461 20.60 20.41 -7.66
N LYS A 462 19.45 21.02 -7.98
CA LYS A 462 18.59 21.69 -6.98
C LYS A 462 17.79 20.64 -6.20
N ARG A 463 17.91 20.63 -4.87
CA ARG A 463 17.00 19.85 -4.01
C ARG A 463 15.63 20.54 -3.98
N GLY A 464 14.61 19.86 -4.49
CA GLY A 464 13.23 20.34 -4.57
C GLY A 464 12.29 19.60 -3.60
N GLY A 465 10.98 19.65 -3.88
CA GLY A 465 9.98 18.80 -3.24
C GLY A 465 9.98 17.36 -3.80
N LEU A 466 8.90 16.61 -3.54
CA LEU A 466 8.77 15.21 -3.95
C LEU A 466 9.02 15.00 -5.46
N ASN A 467 10.12 14.32 -5.80
CA ASN A 467 10.45 13.96 -7.17
C ASN A 467 9.66 12.72 -7.60
N ARG A 468 8.99 12.80 -8.76
CA ARG A 468 8.23 11.68 -9.36
C ARG A 468 9.08 10.41 -9.48
N ARG A 469 10.36 10.50 -9.85
CA ARG A 469 11.24 9.32 -10.00
C ARG A 469 11.62 8.71 -8.65
N GLU A 470 11.98 9.53 -7.67
CA GLU A 470 12.35 9.06 -6.32
C GLU A 470 11.19 8.35 -5.64
N VAL A 471 9.99 8.93 -5.70
CA VAL A 471 8.75 8.29 -5.21
C VAL A 471 8.51 6.96 -5.93
N GLY A 472 8.59 6.93 -7.27
CA GLY A 472 8.37 5.70 -8.04
C GLY A 472 9.36 4.57 -7.74
N HIS A 473 10.63 4.90 -7.49
CA HIS A 473 11.66 3.93 -7.08
C HIS A 473 11.46 3.47 -5.63
N GLY A 474 11.11 4.40 -4.73
CA GLY A 474 10.79 4.10 -3.34
C GLY A 474 9.63 3.12 -3.22
N THR A 475 8.50 3.40 -3.86
CA THR A 475 7.31 2.52 -3.83
C THR A 475 7.58 1.16 -4.48
N LEU A 476 8.42 1.05 -5.51
CA LEU A 476 8.80 -0.25 -6.07
C LEU A 476 9.56 -1.11 -5.05
N ALA A 477 10.56 -0.54 -4.38
CA ALA A 477 11.29 -1.26 -3.35
C ALA A 477 10.41 -1.55 -2.11
N GLU A 478 9.48 -0.64 -1.80
CA GLU A 478 8.49 -0.83 -0.74
C GLU A 478 7.59 -2.04 -1.01
N LYS A 479 7.02 -2.14 -2.22
CA LYS A 479 6.21 -3.28 -2.68
C LYS A 479 6.95 -4.60 -2.51
N ALA A 480 8.23 -4.64 -2.89
CA ALA A 480 9.08 -5.83 -2.84
C ALA A 480 9.34 -6.32 -1.40
N LEU A 481 9.64 -5.39 -0.47
CA LEU A 481 9.99 -5.70 0.92
C LEU A 481 8.76 -5.94 1.80
N LEU A 482 7.63 -5.30 1.50
CA LEU A 482 6.38 -5.50 2.24
C LEU A 482 5.89 -6.95 2.20
N ALA A 483 6.22 -7.71 1.14
CA ALA A 483 5.82 -9.10 0.96
C ALA A 483 6.42 -10.09 1.99
N VAL A 484 7.61 -9.78 2.53
CA VAL A 484 8.31 -10.60 3.55
C VAL A 484 8.19 -10.05 4.97
N LEU A 485 7.56 -8.89 5.13
CA LEU A 485 7.41 -8.22 6.42
C LEU A 485 6.38 -8.99 7.30
N PRO A 486 6.68 -9.22 8.60
CA PRO A 486 5.76 -9.93 9.49
C PRO A 486 4.41 -9.21 9.69
N PRO A 487 3.32 -9.94 10.00
CA PRO A 487 2.03 -9.35 10.39
C PRO A 487 2.14 -8.37 11.56
N GLU A 488 1.20 -7.42 11.65
CA GLU A 488 1.22 -6.39 12.72
C GLU A 488 0.98 -6.98 14.12
N VAL A 489 0.26 -8.10 14.20
CA VAL A 489 0.03 -8.84 15.46
C VAL A 489 1.35 -9.39 16.02
N ASP A 490 2.24 -9.86 15.14
CA ASP A 490 3.51 -10.51 15.51
C ASP A 490 4.64 -9.47 15.64
N PHE A 491 4.56 -8.39 14.85
CA PHE A 491 5.53 -7.29 14.89
C PHE A 491 4.80 -5.93 14.90
N PRO A 492 4.34 -5.46 16.08
CA PRO A 492 3.51 -4.26 16.24
C PRO A 492 4.30 -2.95 16.18
N TYR A 493 5.24 -2.82 15.24
CA TYR A 493 6.04 -1.62 15.03
C TYR A 493 5.69 -0.95 13.70
N THR A 494 5.74 0.37 13.71
CA THR A 494 5.90 1.17 12.50
C THR A 494 7.34 1.06 12.03
N VAL A 495 7.57 0.84 10.74
CA VAL A 495 8.89 0.59 10.16
C VAL A 495 9.14 1.60 9.05
N ARG A 496 10.21 2.37 9.19
CA ARG A 496 10.69 3.30 8.17
C ARG A 496 12.04 2.83 7.65
N VAL A 497 12.12 2.57 6.34
CA VAL A 497 13.36 2.36 5.60
C VAL A 497 13.74 3.67 4.92
N ASN A 498 14.99 4.08 5.07
CA ASN A 498 15.59 5.21 4.36
C ASN A 498 16.71 4.67 3.49
N SER A 499 16.61 4.86 2.17
CA SER A 499 17.63 4.49 1.18
C SER A 499 18.22 5.74 0.57
N GLU A 500 19.52 5.92 0.73
CA GLU A 500 20.29 7.01 0.15
C GLU A 500 21.26 6.42 -0.89
N VAL A 501 21.09 6.84 -2.16
CA VAL A 501 21.97 6.41 -3.24
C VAL A 501 23.29 7.15 -3.13
N MET A 502 24.38 6.40 -2.93
CA MET A 502 25.73 6.94 -2.79
C MET A 502 26.47 7.01 -4.12
N ALA A 503 26.27 6.00 -4.97
CA ALA A 503 26.75 5.95 -6.35
C ALA A 503 25.72 5.27 -7.25
N SER A 504 25.67 5.63 -8.53
CA SER A 504 24.65 5.11 -9.45
C SER A 504 25.22 4.84 -10.85
N ASP A 505 25.27 3.56 -11.24
CA ASP A 505 25.47 3.14 -12.64
C ASP A 505 24.54 1.99 -13.08
N GLY A 506 23.35 1.86 -12.48
CA GLY A 506 22.33 0.93 -12.94
C GLY A 506 21.39 0.44 -11.84
N SER A 507 20.09 0.66 -12.03
CA SER A 507 19.00 0.12 -11.18
C SER A 507 19.23 0.22 -9.66
N THR A 508 19.45 1.45 -9.20
CA THR A 508 19.53 1.81 -7.77
C THR A 508 18.29 1.43 -6.96
N SER A 509 17.12 1.33 -7.59
CA SER A 509 15.89 0.84 -6.95
C SER A 509 15.97 -0.65 -6.60
N MET A 510 16.64 -1.46 -7.43
CA MET A 510 16.89 -2.87 -7.12
C MET A 510 18.00 -3.03 -6.08
N ALA A 511 19.04 -2.20 -6.12
CA ALA A 511 20.02 -2.12 -5.03
C ALA A 511 19.36 -1.75 -3.69
N THR A 512 18.37 -0.83 -3.71
CA THR A 512 17.55 -0.46 -2.53
C THR A 512 16.72 -1.62 -1.99
N VAL A 513 16.27 -2.56 -2.83
CA VAL A 513 15.63 -3.79 -2.35
C VAL A 513 16.63 -4.65 -1.58
N CYS A 514 17.80 -4.90 -2.14
CA CYS A 514 18.84 -5.74 -1.51
C CYS A 514 19.32 -5.14 -0.18
N GLY A 515 19.76 -3.87 -0.18
CA GLY A 515 20.16 -3.16 1.03
C GLY A 515 19.02 -3.02 2.03
N GLY A 516 17.81 -2.71 1.56
CA GLY A 516 16.63 -2.66 2.42
C GLY A 516 16.36 -3.99 3.12
N SER A 517 16.50 -5.11 2.42
CA SER A 517 16.33 -6.45 2.99
C SER A 517 17.38 -6.75 4.08
N MET A 518 18.66 -6.44 3.83
CA MET A 518 19.72 -6.61 4.84
C MET A 518 19.52 -5.69 6.04
N ALA A 519 19.20 -4.41 5.84
CA ALA A 519 18.98 -3.46 6.94
C ALA A 519 17.75 -3.82 7.80
N LEU A 520 16.73 -4.48 7.25
CA LEU A 520 15.59 -5.01 8.02
C LEU A 520 16.02 -6.20 8.92
N MET A 521 16.87 -7.10 8.42
CA MET A 521 17.45 -8.18 9.22
C MET A 521 18.42 -7.65 10.29
N ASP A 522 19.25 -6.66 9.95
CA ASP A 522 20.17 -5.98 10.86
C ASP A 522 19.42 -5.29 12.03
N ALA A 523 18.20 -4.81 11.74
CA ALA A 523 17.27 -4.26 12.74
C ALA A 523 16.59 -5.31 13.63
N GLY A 524 16.88 -6.60 13.44
CA GLY A 524 16.27 -7.71 14.17
C GLY A 524 14.77 -7.87 13.88
N ILE A 525 14.29 -7.37 12.74
CA ILE A 525 12.91 -7.61 12.30
C ILE A 525 12.83 -9.07 11.82
N PRO A 526 11.86 -9.87 12.31
CA PRO A 526 11.67 -11.25 11.86
C PRO A 526 11.00 -11.27 10.48
N VAL A 527 11.73 -10.82 9.46
CA VAL A 527 11.36 -11.00 8.04
C VAL A 527 11.43 -12.48 7.68
N ARG A 528 10.56 -12.91 6.76
CA ARG A 528 10.44 -14.34 6.42
C ARG A 528 11.66 -14.89 5.68
N GLU A 529 12.15 -14.14 4.69
CA GLU A 529 13.32 -14.47 3.84
C GLU A 529 13.97 -13.17 3.34
N HIS A 530 15.18 -13.28 2.77
CA HIS A 530 15.77 -12.20 2.00
C HIS A 530 15.00 -11.92 0.70
N VAL A 531 14.99 -10.66 0.28
CA VAL A 531 14.49 -10.22 -1.02
C VAL A 531 15.62 -9.54 -1.76
N ALA A 532 15.96 -10.04 -2.95
CA ALA A 532 16.90 -9.40 -3.85
C ALA A 532 16.18 -8.84 -5.08
N GLY A 533 16.75 -7.79 -5.66
CA GLY A 533 16.28 -7.16 -6.89
C GLY A 533 17.32 -7.22 -8.01
N VAL A 534 16.90 -7.53 -9.23
CA VAL A 534 17.73 -7.48 -10.44
C VAL A 534 17.01 -6.70 -11.54
N SER A 535 17.78 -6.02 -12.40
CA SER A 535 17.27 -5.39 -13.62
C SER A 535 17.72 -6.15 -14.85
N VAL A 536 16.79 -6.47 -15.73
CA VAL A 536 17.01 -7.13 -17.00
C VAL A 536 16.68 -6.16 -18.13
N GLY A 537 17.52 -6.14 -19.16
CA GLY A 537 17.31 -5.33 -20.36
C GLY A 537 17.08 -6.16 -21.61
N LEU A 538 16.63 -5.50 -22.67
CA LEU A 538 16.54 -6.06 -24.02
C LEU A 538 17.23 -5.11 -24.99
N VAL A 539 18.04 -5.68 -25.88
CA VAL A 539 18.49 -5.03 -27.10
C VAL A 539 17.92 -5.82 -28.28
N SER A 540 17.12 -5.17 -29.11
CA SER A 540 16.47 -5.78 -30.28
C SER A 540 16.90 -5.12 -31.59
N ASP A 541 16.98 -5.90 -32.66
CA ASP A 541 17.00 -5.37 -34.02
C ASP A 541 15.59 -5.46 -34.61
N VAL A 542 15.13 -4.38 -35.25
CA VAL A 542 13.73 -4.18 -35.63
C VAL A 542 13.66 -3.80 -37.10
N ASP A 543 12.88 -4.57 -37.86
CA ASP A 543 12.62 -4.31 -39.27
C ASP A 543 11.94 -2.94 -39.46
N PRO A 544 12.57 -1.98 -40.16
CA PRO A 544 12.00 -0.64 -40.36
C PRO A 544 10.65 -0.63 -41.12
N SER A 545 10.36 -1.68 -41.89
CA SER A 545 9.17 -1.74 -42.76
C SER A 545 7.90 -2.21 -42.04
N ASN A 546 8.04 -3.08 -41.04
CA ASN A 546 6.92 -3.73 -40.35
C ASN A 546 7.00 -3.69 -38.82
N GLY A 547 8.09 -3.14 -38.27
CA GLY A 547 8.27 -2.96 -36.82
C GLY A 547 8.37 -4.26 -36.03
N ARG A 548 8.68 -5.40 -36.66
CA ARG A 548 8.90 -6.69 -35.98
C ARG A 548 10.35 -6.82 -35.56
N ILE A 549 10.55 -7.50 -34.43
CA ILE A 549 11.88 -7.85 -33.92
C ILE A 549 12.43 -9.01 -34.77
N ILE A 550 13.60 -8.80 -35.38
CA ILE A 550 14.31 -9.81 -36.19
C ILE A 550 15.22 -10.66 -35.30
N ASN A 551 15.97 -10.00 -34.42
CA ASN A 551 16.97 -10.60 -33.54
C ASN A 551 16.99 -9.82 -32.22
N TYR A 552 17.33 -10.47 -31.11
CA TYR A 552 17.41 -9.80 -29.80
C TYR A 552 18.38 -10.48 -28.85
N ARG A 553 18.80 -9.74 -27.81
CA ARG A 553 19.59 -10.22 -26.68
C ARG A 553 19.00 -9.70 -25.38
N ILE A 554 18.90 -10.57 -24.40
CA ILE A 554 18.47 -10.26 -23.03
C ILE A 554 19.73 -10.04 -22.18
N LEU A 555 19.76 -8.96 -21.40
CA LEU A 555 20.90 -8.53 -20.59
C LEU A 555 20.55 -8.60 -19.10
N THR A 556 21.36 -9.28 -18.27
CA THR A 556 21.18 -9.34 -16.82
C THR A 556 22.03 -8.28 -16.13
N ASP A 557 21.46 -7.63 -15.11
CA ASP A 557 22.07 -6.54 -14.35
C ASP A 557 22.64 -5.42 -15.24
N ILE A 558 21.74 -4.71 -15.92
CA ILE A 558 22.07 -3.63 -16.85
C ILE A 558 22.75 -2.41 -16.19
N LEU A 559 23.69 -1.83 -16.93
CA LEU A 559 24.30 -0.54 -16.65
C LEU A 559 23.35 0.61 -16.99
N GLY A 560 23.63 1.82 -16.47
CA GLY A 560 22.88 3.03 -16.83
C GLY A 560 22.94 3.37 -18.32
N LEU A 561 24.08 3.07 -18.98
CA LEU A 561 24.26 3.20 -20.43
C LEU A 561 23.44 2.17 -21.23
N GLU A 562 23.39 0.93 -20.74
CA GLU A 562 22.65 -0.17 -21.38
C GLU A 562 21.15 0.00 -21.23
N ASP A 563 20.66 0.51 -20.09
CA ASP A 563 19.29 1.01 -19.96
C ASP A 563 19.04 2.08 -21.04
N HIS A 564 19.78 3.20 -21.00
CA HIS A 564 19.54 4.35 -21.87
C HIS A 564 19.41 4.00 -23.36
N LEU A 565 20.26 3.09 -23.85
CA LEU A 565 20.34 2.67 -25.25
C LEU A 565 19.55 1.40 -25.60
N GLY A 566 19.12 0.63 -24.59
CA GLY A 566 18.26 -0.54 -24.72
C GLY A 566 16.80 -0.20 -25.03
N ASP A 567 15.99 -1.24 -25.20
CA ASP A 567 14.56 -1.14 -25.54
C ASP A 567 13.64 -1.44 -24.35
N MET A 568 14.16 -2.17 -23.36
CA MET A 568 13.43 -2.68 -22.22
C MET A 568 14.22 -2.44 -20.93
N ASP A 569 13.53 -2.01 -19.87
CA ASP A 569 14.03 -1.90 -18.50
C ASP A 569 13.07 -2.69 -17.59
N PHE A 570 13.46 -3.92 -17.27
CA PHE A 570 12.64 -4.89 -16.55
C PHE A 570 13.22 -5.17 -15.16
N LYS A 571 12.65 -4.52 -14.14
CA LYS A 571 13.07 -4.68 -12.75
C LYS A 571 12.24 -5.78 -12.10
N ILE A 572 12.89 -6.78 -11.51
CA ILE A 572 12.25 -7.88 -10.79
C ILE A 572 12.87 -8.02 -9.41
N ALA A 573 12.03 -8.11 -8.40
CA ALA A 573 12.41 -8.43 -7.03
C ALA A 573 11.65 -9.66 -6.51
N GLY A 574 12.30 -10.44 -5.65
CA GLY A 574 11.72 -11.66 -5.10
C GLY A 574 12.62 -12.38 -4.09
N THR A 575 12.06 -13.43 -3.49
CA THR A 575 12.74 -14.40 -2.62
C THR A 575 13.25 -15.58 -3.47
N ARG A 576 13.73 -16.65 -2.82
CA ARG A 576 14.00 -17.92 -3.50
C ARG A 576 12.70 -18.64 -3.90
N LYS A 577 11.59 -18.41 -3.19
CA LYS A 577 10.29 -19.04 -3.43
C LYS A 577 9.50 -18.41 -4.58
N GLY A 578 9.64 -17.11 -4.80
CA GLY A 578 8.92 -16.43 -5.87
C GLY A 578 9.14 -14.92 -5.92
N ILE A 579 8.41 -14.29 -6.83
CA ILE A 579 8.48 -12.86 -7.14
C ILE A 579 7.61 -12.07 -6.16
N THR A 580 8.14 -10.95 -5.68
CA THR A 580 7.44 -10.01 -4.77
C THR A 580 7.08 -8.69 -5.45
N ALA A 581 7.87 -8.22 -6.41
CA ALA A 581 7.52 -7.04 -7.22
C ALA A 581 8.16 -7.05 -8.61
N ILE A 582 7.49 -6.41 -9.57
CA ILE A 582 7.99 -6.16 -10.92
C ILE A 582 7.68 -4.74 -11.35
N GLN A 583 8.59 -4.13 -12.10
CA GLN A 583 8.33 -2.93 -12.90
C GLN A 583 8.96 -3.11 -14.29
N LEU A 584 8.12 -3.20 -15.32
CA LEU A 584 8.56 -3.23 -16.73
C LEU A 584 8.28 -1.89 -17.39
N ASP A 585 9.33 -1.26 -17.90
CA ASP A 585 9.25 -0.09 -18.77
C ASP A 585 9.80 -0.44 -20.17
N ILE A 586 9.04 -0.07 -21.20
CA ILE A 586 9.35 -0.34 -22.60
C ILE A 586 9.47 1.01 -23.33
N LYS A 587 10.52 1.15 -24.14
CA LYS A 587 10.85 2.36 -24.90
C LYS A 587 10.34 2.39 -26.35
N PRO A 588 10.35 1.29 -27.13
CA PRO A 588 9.63 1.24 -28.42
C PRO A 588 8.12 1.17 -28.19
N ALA A 589 7.35 1.17 -29.29
CA ALA A 589 5.90 0.95 -29.32
C ALA A 589 5.52 -0.52 -28.99
N GLY A 590 5.97 -1.00 -27.82
CA GLY A 590 5.69 -2.31 -27.26
C GLY A 590 6.60 -3.45 -27.74
N ILE A 591 6.65 -4.51 -26.93
CA ILE A 591 7.41 -5.76 -27.17
C ILE A 591 6.44 -6.96 -27.07
N PRO A 592 6.57 -8.00 -27.91
CA PRO A 592 5.79 -9.24 -27.79
C PRO A 592 5.88 -9.86 -26.39
N LEU A 593 4.76 -10.37 -25.87
CA LEU A 593 4.68 -10.89 -24.51
C LEU A 593 5.65 -12.07 -24.27
N ASP A 594 5.85 -12.94 -25.26
CA ASP A 594 6.68 -14.14 -25.11
C ASP A 594 8.16 -13.82 -24.78
N ILE A 595 8.70 -12.72 -25.32
CA ILE A 595 10.08 -12.26 -25.02
C ILE A 595 10.18 -11.79 -23.55
N ILE A 596 9.13 -11.16 -23.03
CA ILE A 596 9.08 -10.73 -21.62
C ILE A 596 8.99 -11.97 -20.72
N CYS A 597 8.20 -12.97 -21.09
CA CYS A 597 8.13 -14.25 -20.38
C CYS A 597 9.48 -15.00 -20.39
N GLU A 598 10.20 -15.03 -21.52
CA GLU A 598 11.55 -15.59 -21.62
C GLU A 598 12.51 -14.95 -20.60
N SER A 599 12.43 -13.63 -20.44
CA SER A 599 13.31 -12.86 -19.56
C SER A 599 13.14 -13.13 -18.05
N LEU A 600 12.08 -13.83 -17.63
CA LEU A 600 11.89 -14.26 -16.24
C LEU A 600 12.98 -15.24 -15.78
N LYS A 601 13.47 -16.10 -16.68
CA LYS A 601 14.49 -17.13 -16.37
C LYS A 601 15.89 -16.54 -16.07
N PRO A 602 16.49 -15.68 -16.91
CA PRO A 602 17.75 -15.01 -16.56
C PRO A 602 17.60 -14.08 -15.36
N ALA A 603 16.43 -13.44 -15.17
CA ALA A 603 16.14 -12.67 -13.96
C ALA A 603 16.18 -13.55 -12.70
N GLN A 604 15.59 -14.74 -12.72
CA GLN A 604 15.64 -15.68 -11.60
C GLN A 604 17.09 -16.12 -11.30
N LYS A 605 17.91 -16.40 -12.33
CA LYS A 605 19.34 -16.73 -12.15
C LYS A 605 20.10 -15.58 -11.47
N GLY A 606 19.99 -14.35 -12.00
CA GLY A 606 20.66 -13.18 -11.43
C GLY A 606 20.15 -12.81 -10.03
N ARG A 607 18.86 -12.99 -9.75
CA ARG A 607 18.26 -12.80 -8.42
C ARG A 607 18.89 -13.75 -7.40
N ASN A 608 19.03 -15.04 -7.75
CA ASN A 608 19.61 -16.04 -6.86
C ASN A 608 21.09 -15.76 -6.56
N GLN A 609 21.89 -15.40 -7.57
CA GLN A 609 23.30 -15.01 -7.37
C GLN A 609 23.47 -13.85 -6.37
N ILE A 610 22.53 -12.90 -6.36
CA ILE A 610 22.54 -11.78 -5.41
C ILE A 610 22.10 -12.24 -4.02
N LEU A 611 21.09 -13.12 -3.91
CA LEU A 611 20.67 -13.72 -2.65
C LEU A 611 21.78 -14.52 -1.98
N ASP A 612 22.51 -15.34 -2.75
CA ASP A 612 23.65 -16.13 -2.26
C ASP A 612 24.66 -15.22 -1.53
N ARG A 613 25.08 -14.11 -2.15
CA ARG A 613 26.04 -13.16 -1.58
C ARG A 613 25.50 -12.29 -0.43
N MET A 614 24.18 -12.09 -0.35
CA MET A 614 23.52 -11.43 0.79
C MET A 614 23.43 -12.36 2.01
N GLU A 615 23.11 -13.63 1.80
CA GLU A 615 23.02 -14.66 2.85
C GLU A 615 24.40 -14.96 3.48
N GLU A 616 25.49 -14.84 2.71
CA GLU A 616 26.87 -14.87 3.22
C GLU A 616 27.17 -13.76 4.24
N GLU A 617 26.52 -12.60 4.13
CA GLU A 617 26.72 -11.44 5.02
C GLU A 617 25.79 -11.49 6.24
N ILE A 618 24.49 -11.74 6.04
CA ILE A 618 23.49 -11.76 7.12
C ILE A 618 22.39 -12.81 6.88
N SER A 619 22.74 -14.08 7.06
CA SER A 619 21.81 -15.21 6.87
C SER A 619 20.53 -15.21 7.73
N ALA A 620 20.48 -14.46 8.84
CA ALA A 620 19.32 -14.40 9.72
C ALA A 620 19.18 -13.02 10.40
N PRO A 621 17.95 -12.61 10.79
CA PRO A 621 17.73 -11.39 11.58
C PRO A 621 18.54 -11.36 12.87
N ARG A 622 19.17 -10.20 13.16
CA ARG A 622 19.96 -9.99 14.38
C ARG A 622 19.13 -10.29 15.63
N THR A 623 19.65 -11.11 16.53
CA THR A 623 19.05 -11.34 17.85
C THR A 623 18.95 -10.02 18.62
N LEU A 624 17.74 -9.63 19.00
CA LEU A 624 17.45 -8.39 19.72
C LEU A 624 18.09 -8.43 21.14
N GLY A 625 19.32 -7.94 21.28
CA GLY A 625 20.05 -7.86 22.56
C GLY A 625 19.72 -6.63 23.41
N ASP A 626 20.49 -6.40 24.48
CA ASP A 626 20.32 -5.26 25.41
C ASP A 626 20.88 -3.91 24.89
N GLY A 627 21.33 -3.89 23.63
CA GLY A 627 21.91 -2.71 22.97
C GLY A 627 20.89 -1.62 22.63
N ASN A 628 21.12 -0.92 21.51
CA ASN A 628 20.31 0.23 21.10
C ASN A 628 18.98 -0.14 20.41
N THR A 629 18.45 -1.32 20.73
CA THR A 629 17.32 -1.94 20.04
C THR A 629 16.00 -1.49 20.68
N PRO A 630 15.10 -0.85 19.92
CA PRO A 630 13.89 -0.26 20.48
C PRO A 630 12.90 -1.34 20.87
N ARG A 631 12.53 -1.34 22.14
CA ARG A 631 11.53 -2.24 22.73
C ARG A 631 10.16 -1.59 22.67
N LEU A 632 9.14 -2.40 22.42
CA LEU A 632 7.74 -2.01 22.52
C LEU A 632 7.04 -2.93 23.52
N ALA A 633 6.26 -2.33 24.41
CA ALA A 633 5.42 -3.05 25.36
C ALA A 633 4.00 -2.48 25.32
N THR A 634 3.01 -3.33 25.07
CA THR A 634 1.60 -2.96 25.11
C THR A 634 0.97 -3.48 26.40
N LEU A 635 0.81 -2.60 27.37
CA LEU A 635 0.11 -2.88 28.62
C LEU A 635 -1.40 -2.77 28.37
N LYS A 636 -2.13 -3.88 28.53
CA LYS A 636 -3.59 -3.93 28.44
C LYS A 636 -4.18 -3.66 29.83
N PHE A 637 -5.21 -2.82 29.88
CA PHE A 637 -5.89 -2.46 31.13
C PHE A 637 -7.39 -2.66 31.00
N THR A 638 -8.07 -2.88 32.13
CA THR A 638 -9.54 -2.96 32.18
C THR A 638 -10.16 -1.61 31.80
N ALA A 639 -11.32 -1.63 31.13
CA ALA A 639 -11.96 -0.39 30.65
C ALA A 639 -12.26 0.60 31.79
N ASP A 640 -12.57 0.12 32.99
CA ASP A 640 -12.87 0.93 34.17
C ASP A 640 -11.63 1.47 34.90
N SER A 641 -10.46 0.83 34.78
CA SER A 641 -9.20 1.40 35.29
C SER A 641 -8.70 2.50 34.36
N LEU A 642 -8.70 2.24 33.04
CA LEU A 642 -8.40 3.28 32.05
C LEU A 642 -9.38 4.45 32.13
N ARG A 643 -10.71 4.24 32.22
CA ARG A 643 -11.67 5.36 32.31
C ARG A 643 -11.40 6.29 33.52
N ARG A 644 -10.92 5.74 34.65
CA ARG A 644 -10.50 6.53 35.82
C ARG A 644 -9.18 7.27 35.58
N SER A 645 -8.19 6.62 34.96
CA SER A 645 -6.81 7.13 34.87
C SER A 645 -6.45 7.84 33.55
N VAL A 646 -7.25 7.74 32.48
CA VAL A 646 -6.96 8.30 31.14
C VAL A 646 -6.74 9.81 31.16
N GLY A 647 -7.59 10.58 31.85
CA GLY A 647 -7.44 12.04 31.92
C GLY A 647 -6.15 12.47 32.63
N PHE A 648 -5.74 11.70 33.65
CA PHE A 648 -4.48 11.90 34.35
C PHE A 648 -3.27 11.47 33.50
N LEU A 649 -3.34 10.30 32.85
CA LEU A 649 -2.32 9.80 31.93
C LEU A 649 -2.07 10.75 30.74
N ILE A 650 -3.11 11.31 30.12
CA ILE A 650 -2.95 12.27 29.02
C ILE A 650 -2.19 13.53 29.50
N THR A 651 -2.50 13.99 30.71
CA THR A 651 -1.82 15.13 31.34
C THR A 651 -0.36 14.82 31.68
N GLN A 652 -0.10 13.68 32.33
CA GLN A 652 1.26 13.28 32.73
C GLN A 652 2.10 12.68 31.61
N ARG A 653 1.51 12.30 30.46
CA ARG A 653 2.21 11.68 29.32
C ARG A 653 3.48 12.45 28.96
N LYS A 654 3.39 13.76 28.73
CA LYS A 654 4.55 14.59 28.35
C LYS A 654 5.66 14.55 29.41
N ARG A 655 5.29 14.53 30.69
CA ARG A 655 6.22 14.43 31.81
C ARG A 655 6.91 13.06 31.85
N ILE A 656 6.15 11.97 31.68
CA ILE A 656 6.71 10.61 31.60
C ILE A 656 7.67 10.49 30.39
N GLU A 657 7.26 10.98 29.21
CA GLU A 657 8.11 10.98 28.01
C GLU A 657 9.41 11.80 28.21
N GLN A 658 9.34 12.96 28.89
CA GLN A 658 10.51 13.79 29.21
C GLN A 658 11.43 13.15 30.27
N GLU A 659 10.88 12.60 31.36
CA GLU A 659 11.66 12.03 32.46
C GLU A 659 12.25 10.65 32.15
N THR A 660 11.69 9.91 31.20
CA THR A 660 12.16 8.56 30.82
C THR A 660 12.85 8.51 29.47
N GLY A 661 12.50 9.39 28.53
CA GLY A 661 12.90 9.28 27.13
C GLY A 661 12.13 8.23 26.33
N ALA A 662 11.13 7.57 26.92
CA ALA A 662 10.21 6.69 26.20
C ALA A 662 9.11 7.49 25.48
N ARG A 663 8.48 6.89 24.46
CA ARG A 663 7.21 7.34 23.86
C ARG A 663 6.06 6.52 24.43
N VAL A 664 4.94 7.17 24.72
CA VAL A 664 3.77 6.51 25.34
C VAL A 664 2.52 6.84 24.55
N SER A 665 1.95 5.87 23.83
CA SER A 665 0.66 6.00 23.13
C SER A 665 -0.45 5.35 23.96
N VAL A 666 -1.59 6.02 24.08
CA VAL A 666 -2.78 5.50 24.78
C VAL A 666 -3.91 5.33 23.77
N ASN A 667 -4.35 4.09 23.58
CA ASN A 667 -5.49 3.71 22.75
C ASN A 667 -6.55 3.04 23.65
N ASP A 668 -7.79 2.91 23.17
CA ASP A 668 -8.92 2.38 23.95
C ASP A 668 -8.67 0.95 24.46
N GLY A 669 -8.29 0.83 25.75
CA GLY A 669 -7.96 -0.45 26.41
C GLY A 669 -6.46 -0.78 26.51
N ALA A 670 -5.55 0.00 25.90
CA ALA A 670 -4.13 -0.34 25.85
C ALA A 670 -3.19 0.88 25.86
N VAL A 671 -2.13 0.81 26.67
CA VAL A 671 -1.01 1.75 26.65
C VAL A 671 0.18 1.08 25.98
N THR A 672 0.61 1.61 24.84
CA THR A 672 1.80 1.16 24.11
C THR A 672 2.97 2.07 24.44
N ILE A 673 3.98 1.51 25.11
CA ILE A 673 5.24 2.16 25.43
C ILE A 673 6.26 1.75 24.37
N VAL A 674 7.03 2.69 23.85
CA VAL A 674 8.21 2.44 23.00
C VAL A 674 9.42 3.10 23.65
N ALA A 675 10.47 2.31 23.89
CA ALA A 675 11.68 2.76 24.56
C ALA A 675 12.91 2.33 23.77
N LYS A 676 13.94 3.19 23.76
CA LYS A 676 15.20 2.98 23.04
C LYS A 676 16.01 1.77 23.55
N ASN A 677 15.88 1.43 24.85
CA ASN A 677 16.60 0.35 25.53
C ASN A 677 15.72 -0.28 26.61
N GLN A 678 16.06 -1.49 27.07
CA GLN A 678 15.31 -2.22 28.10
C GLN A 678 15.23 -1.47 29.45
N SER A 679 16.31 -0.82 29.89
CA SER A 679 16.32 -0.02 31.13
C SER A 679 15.35 1.18 31.08
N ILE A 680 15.19 1.80 29.90
CA ILE A 680 14.23 2.89 29.70
C ILE A 680 12.80 2.34 29.68
N MET A 681 12.59 1.16 29.07
CA MET A 681 11.30 0.47 29.08
C MET A 681 10.82 0.19 30.50
N GLN A 682 11.68 -0.40 31.34
CA GLN A 682 11.36 -0.72 32.73
C GLN A 682 10.98 0.53 33.53
N LYS A 683 11.78 1.60 33.46
CA LYS A 683 11.48 2.89 34.12
C LYS A 683 10.16 3.50 33.69
N ALA A 684 9.79 3.37 32.40
CA ALA A 684 8.50 3.84 31.89
C ALA A 684 7.34 2.95 32.33
N GLN A 685 7.51 1.63 32.30
CA GLN A 685 6.53 0.65 32.79
C GLN A 685 6.24 0.82 34.29
N GLU A 686 7.28 1.00 35.11
CA GLU A 686 7.16 1.25 36.56
C GLU A 686 6.36 2.52 36.84
N LYS A 687 6.70 3.64 36.19
CA LYS A 687 5.96 4.90 36.35
C LYS A 687 4.50 4.77 35.90
N ILE A 688 4.23 4.14 34.76
CA ILE A 688 2.86 3.95 34.25
C ILE A 688 2.06 3.03 35.18
N SER A 689 2.66 1.94 35.67
CA SER A 689 2.04 1.03 36.64
C SER A 689 1.75 1.71 37.98
N PHE A 690 2.65 2.60 38.43
CA PHE A 690 2.44 3.39 39.63
C PHE A 690 1.29 4.39 39.48
N LEU A 691 1.18 5.08 38.33
CA LEU A 691 0.16 6.11 38.10
C LEU A 691 -1.23 5.57 37.75
N ILE A 692 -1.33 4.39 37.13
CA ILE A 692 -2.62 3.72 36.90
C ILE A 692 -3.13 3.07 38.20
N GLY A 693 -2.19 2.74 39.08
CA GLY A 693 -2.40 1.90 40.26
C GLY A 693 -2.39 0.43 39.87
N ARG A 694 -1.62 -0.37 40.62
CA ARG A 694 -1.81 -1.83 40.62
C ARG A 694 -3.19 -2.13 41.20
N GLU A 695 -3.87 -3.17 40.72
CA GLU A 695 -5.05 -3.69 41.42
C GLU A 695 -4.63 -4.07 42.85
N ILE A 696 -5.45 -3.67 43.82
CA ILE A 696 -5.11 -3.80 45.23
C ILE A 696 -5.52 -5.19 45.69
N GLU A 697 -4.53 -6.07 45.83
CA GLU A 697 -4.71 -7.41 46.38
C GLU A 697 -4.80 -7.34 47.91
N VAL A 698 -5.77 -8.04 48.47
CA VAL A 698 -5.90 -8.21 49.92
C VAL A 698 -4.75 -9.10 50.41
N GLY A 699 -3.96 -8.60 51.36
CA GLY A 699 -2.67 -9.17 51.76
C GLY A 699 -1.45 -8.54 51.08
N GLY A 700 -1.63 -7.72 50.04
CA GLY A 700 -0.54 -7.01 49.37
C GLY A 700 0.09 -5.92 50.26
N ILE A 701 1.42 -5.81 50.25
CA ILE A 701 2.18 -4.78 50.96
C ILE A 701 2.51 -3.62 49.99
N TYR A 702 2.11 -2.41 50.34
CA TYR A 702 2.28 -1.20 49.54
C TYR A 702 3.05 -0.13 50.32
N LYS A 703 3.91 0.63 49.62
CA LYS A 703 4.53 1.83 50.18
C LYS A 703 3.60 3.03 49.96
N GLY A 704 3.39 3.84 50.99
CA GLY A 704 2.53 5.01 50.95
C GLY A 704 2.99 6.14 51.86
N VAL A 705 2.53 7.35 51.57
CA VAL A 705 2.88 8.59 52.29
C VAL A 705 1.67 9.07 53.09
N VAL A 706 1.84 9.41 54.37
CA VAL A 706 0.76 9.95 55.20
C VAL A 706 0.31 11.33 54.67
N SER A 707 -0.91 11.43 54.12
CA SER A 707 -1.44 12.65 53.52
C SER A 707 -2.22 13.52 54.50
N SER A 708 -2.92 12.92 55.46
CA SER A 708 -3.54 13.64 56.58
C SER A 708 -3.77 12.73 57.79
N ILE A 709 -3.74 13.30 58.99
CA ILE A 709 -3.98 12.59 60.24
C ILE A 709 -5.28 13.12 60.86
N LYS A 710 -6.10 12.21 61.39
CA LYS A 710 -7.31 12.50 62.17
C LYS A 710 -7.31 11.63 63.43
N GLU A 711 -8.18 11.97 64.38
CA GLU A 711 -8.26 11.31 65.68
C GLU A 711 -8.50 9.78 65.59
N TYR A 712 -9.21 9.32 64.56
CA TYR A 712 -9.51 7.88 64.34
C TYR A 712 -8.51 7.14 63.44
N GLY A 713 -7.54 7.83 62.82
CA GLY A 713 -6.60 7.20 61.89
C GLY A 713 -5.90 8.17 60.93
N ALA A 714 -4.96 7.63 60.17
CA ALA A 714 -4.23 8.34 59.13
C ALA A 714 -4.75 7.97 57.75
N PHE A 715 -4.93 8.97 56.88
CA PHE A 715 -5.07 8.76 55.45
C PHE A 715 -3.68 8.65 54.84
N VAL A 716 -3.46 7.57 54.12
CA VAL A 716 -2.18 7.28 53.45
C VAL A 716 -2.44 7.24 51.96
N GLU A 717 -1.67 8.03 51.21
CA GLU A 717 -1.69 8.07 49.75
C GLU A 717 -0.66 7.07 49.21
N PHE A 718 -1.09 6.18 48.31
CA PHE A 718 -0.26 5.16 47.69
C PHE A 718 -0.73 4.91 46.25
N ASN A 719 0.07 4.17 45.47
CA ASN A 719 -0.27 3.80 44.08
C ASN A 719 -0.76 4.99 43.22
N GLY A 720 -0.01 6.10 43.23
CA GLY A 720 -0.21 7.21 42.29
C GLY A 720 -1.43 8.10 42.51
N GLY A 721 -2.04 8.08 43.70
CA GLY A 721 -3.14 8.99 44.07
C GLY A 721 -4.34 8.32 44.75
N GLN A 722 -4.25 7.03 45.09
CA GLN A 722 -5.29 6.34 45.84
C GLN A 722 -5.09 6.54 47.35
N GLN A 723 -6.17 6.80 48.08
CA GLN A 723 -6.14 7.01 49.53
C GLN A 723 -6.74 5.81 50.26
N GLY A 724 -5.98 5.29 51.23
CA GLY A 724 -6.42 4.24 52.16
C GLY A 724 -6.47 4.77 53.58
N LEU A 725 -7.36 4.20 54.39
CA LEU A 725 -7.45 4.51 55.82
C LEU A 725 -6.64 3.50 56.63
N LEU A 726 -5.64 4.01 57.33
CA LEU A 726 -4.93 3.31 58.40
C LEU A 726 -5.61 3.67 59.73
N HIS A 727 -6.44 2.75 60.24
CA HIS A 727 -7.20 2.96 61.47
C HIS A 727 -6.29 2.86 62.71
N ILE A 728 -6.63 3.58 63.79
CA ILE A 728 -5.81 3.63 65.02
C ILE A 728 -5.51 2.24 65.62
N SER A 729 -6.43 1.27 65.49
CA SER A 729 -6.27 -0.11 65.96
C SER A 729 -5.24 -0.96 65.17
N GLU A 730 -4.83 -0.48 63.99
CA GLU A 730 -3.99 -1.20 63.04
C GLU A 730 -2.57 -0.60 62.93
N LEU A 731 -2.21 0.31 63.84
CA LEU A 731 -0.91 0.98 63.88
C LEU A 731 0.20 0.09 64.48
N SER A 732 -0.05 -0.58 65.60
CA SER A 732 0.94 -1.40 66.30
C SER A 732 0.27 -2.50 67.13
N HIS A 733 1.08 -3.30 67.84
CA HIS A 733 0.60 -4.29 68.81
C HIS A 733 0.29 -3.69 70.20
N GLU A 734 0.70 -2.45 70.45
CA GLU A 734 0.55 -1.75 71.73
C GLU A 734 -0.65 -0.79 71.69
N THR A 735 -1.15 -0.36 72.85
CA THR A 735 -2.30 0.55 72.93
C THR A 735 -1.89 1.99 72.62
N VAL A 736 -2.17 2.43 71.38
CA VAL A 736 -1.89 3.80 70.91
C VAL A 736 -2.99 4.76 71.36
N ALA A 737 -2.65 5.76 72.18
CA ALA A 737 -3.61 6.76 72.66
C ALA A 737 -3.92 7.86 71.63
N ARG A 738 -2.96 8.25 70.78
CA ARG A 738 -3.14 9.24 69.70
C ARG A 738 -2.32 8.86 68.48
N VAL A 739 -2.90 9.00 67.29
CA VAL A 739 -2.23 8.70 66.00
C VAL A 739 -0.99 9.57 65.78
N SER A 740 -1.04 10.84 66.22
CA SER A 740 0.03 11.82 66.08
C SER A 740 1.31 11.51 66.87
N ASP A 741 1.25 10.58 67.82
CA ASP A 741 2.43 10.18 68.62
C ASP A 741 3.32 9.17 67.86
N ILE A 742 2.81 8.56 66.79
CA ILE A 742 3.51 7.54 65.98
C ILE A 742 3.70 8.00 64.54
N LEU A 743 2.75 8.74 63.97
CA LEU A 743 2.76 9.15 62.57
C LEU A 743 2.88 10.66 62.40
N SER A 744 3.70 11.07 61.43
CA SER A 744 3.82 12.45 60.95
C SER A 744 3.29 12.58 59.52
N VAL A 745 2.70 13.74 59.20
CA VAL A 745 2.28 14.05 57.81
C VAL A 745 3.53 14.12 56.92
N GLY A 746 3.49 13.42 55.79
CA GLY A 746 4.64 13.26 54.89
C GLY A 746 5.54 12.05 55.18
N GLN A 747 5.26 11.25 56.21
CA GLN A 747 6.04 10.03 56.52
C GLN A 747 5.74 8.90 55.53
N GLU A 748 6.79 8.22 55.04
CA GLU A 748 6.66 7.00 54.24
C GLU A 748 6.52 5.76 55.12
N LEU A 749 5.56 4.88 54.79
CA LEU A 749 5.26 3.65 55.52
C LEU A 749 5.07 2.48 54.55
N SER A 750 5.37 1.25 55.01
CA SER A 750 5.04 0.01 54.28
C SER A 750 3.87 -0.69 54.97
N LEU A 751 2.72 -0.74 54.29
CA LEU A 751 1.42 -1.09 54.85
C LEU A 751 0.77 -2.24 54.08
N MET A 752 0.14 -3.17 54.78
CA MET A 752 -0.62 -4.26 54.16
C MET A 752 -2.09 -3.86 53.94
N CYS A 753 -2.65 -4.18 52.77
CA CYS A 753 -4.09 -4.06 52.53
C CYS A 753 -4.85 -5.19 53.24
N ILE A 754 -5.72 -4.86 54.20
CA ILE A 754 -6.55 -5.85 54.93
C ILE A 754 -7.87 -6.16 54.19
N GLY A 755 -8.33 -5.23 53.35
CA GLY A 755 -9.59 -5.39 52.63
C GLY A 755 -10.16 -4.07 52.12
N GLN A 756 -11.25 -4.19 51.35
CA GLN A 756 -12.01 -3.07 50.81
C GLN A 756 -13.40 -3.03 51.44
N ASP A 757 -13.85 -1.85 51.84
CA ASP A 757 -15.19 -1.62 52.39
C ASP A 757 -16.26 -1.63 51.28
N VAL A 758 -17.54 -1.78 51.65
CA VAL A 758 -18.69 -1.86 50.71
C VAL A 758 -18.83 -0.59 49.83
N ARG A 759 -18.22 0.53 50.25
CA ARG A 759 -18.15 1.80 49.50
C ARG A 759 -16.88 1.96 48.64
N GLY A 760 -16.02 0.95 48.57
CA GLY A 760 -14.77 0.98 47.79
C GLY A 760 -13.53 1.52 48.54
N ASN A 761 -13.67 1.95 49.80
CA ASN A 761 -12.56 2.48 50.59
C ASN A 761 -11.58 1.36 51.02
N ILE A 762 -10.27 1.57 50.87
CA ILE A 762 -9.25 0.59 51.23
C ILE A 762 -8.85 0.71 52.70
N LYS A 763 -8.78 -0.42 53.41
CA LYS A 763 -8.30 -0.53 54.80
C LYS A 763 -6.86 -1.02 54.82
N LEU A 764 -5.98 -0.29 55.52
CA LEU A 764 -4.55 -0.58 55.62
C LEU A 764 -4.17 -0.96 57.06
N SER A 765 -3.16 -1.82 57.21
CA SER A 765 -2.52 -2.17 58.49
C SER A 765 -1.01 -1.94 58.43
N LEU A 766 -0.47 -1.38 59.51
CA LEU A 766 0.97 -1.38 59.82
C LEU A 766 1.32 -2.54 60.78
N LYS A 767 0.38 -2.91 61.65
CA LYS A 767 0.47 -4.05 62.57
C LYS A 767 0.75 -5.38 61.85
N ALA A 768 0.09 -5.62 60.72
CA ALA A 768 0.27 -6.84 59.92
C ALA A 768 1.69 -6.99 59.29
N THR A 769 2.49 -5.91 59.25
CA THR A 769 3.88 -5.92 58.76
C THR A 769 4.92 -6.03 59.89
N ILE A 770 4.51 -6.02 61.16
CA ILE A 770 5.40 -6.14 62.32
C ILE A 770 5.44 -7.60 62.79
N PRO A 771 6.61 -8.25 62.92
CA PRO A 771 6.70 -9.61 63.43
C PRO A 771 6.33 -9.65 64.92
N LYS A 772 5.43 -10.58 65.27
CA LYS A 772 4.97 -10.80 66.65
C LYS A 772 6.08 -11.43 67.48
N GLN A 773 6.50 -10.76 68.56
CA GLN A 773 7.38 -11.38 69.57
C GLN A 773 6.55 -12.33 70.44
N ASP A 774 6.65 -13.62 70.19
CA ASP A 774 6.14 -14.64 71.12
C ASP A 774 7.14 -14.83 72.27
N SER A 775 6.67 -14.61 73.49
CA SER A 775 7.45 -14.74 74.72
C SER A 775 7.63 -16.22 75.10
N LEU A 776 8.82 -16.75 74.86
CA LEU A 776 9.26 -18.03 75.39
C LEU A 776 9.80 -17.88 76.81
N ASN A 777 9.33 -18.74 77.71
CA ASN A 777 9.96 -19.15 78.97
C ASN A 777 9.18 -20.39 79.47
N ASP A 778 9.78 -21.41 80.04
CA ASP A 778 11.10 -22.00 79.80
C ASP A 778 11.04 -23.44 80.35
N ASN A 779 11.76 -24.38 79.75
CA ASN A 779 12.18 -25.62 80.43
C ASN A 779 13.21 -26.33 79.56
N LEU A 780 14.45 -26.24 80.02
CA LEU A 780 15.65 -26.72 79.35
C LEU A 780 15.82 -28.22 79.57
N ASP A 781 16.28 -28.91 78.53
CA ASP A 781 17.58 -29.60 78.56
C ASP A 781 17.97 -29.92 77.11
N GLY A 782 19.25 -29.79 76.77
CA GLY A 782 19.68 -29.89 75.38
C GLY A 782 21.07 -30.49 75.18
N GLN A 783 21.40 -30.81 73.94
CA GLN A 783 22.78 -30.78 73.44
C GLN A 783 22.86 -30.64 71.91
N ALA A 784 23.42 -29.50 71.50
CA ALA A 784 24.20 -29.20 70.29
C ALA A 784 23.90 -29.87 68.92
N SER A 785 23.48 -29.04 67.95
CA SER A 785 24.01 -29.05 66.59
C SER A 785 24.05 -27.62 66.03
N VAL A 786 24.97 -27.33 65.09
CA VAL A 786 25.40 -25.96 64.73
C VAL A 786 24.98 -25.57 63.30
N VAL A 787 24.72 -24.26 63.14
CA VAL A 787 24.26 -23.52 61.95
C VAL A 787 25.34 -23.47 60.82
N PRO A 788 25.02 -23.01 59.59
CA PRO A 788 25.05 -21.57 59.31
C PRO A 788 23.92 -21.03 58.40
N ALA A 789 23.87 -19.71 58.29
CA ALA A 789 22.76 -18.93 57.73
C ALA A 789 23.08 -18.27 56.37
N ASN A 790 22.10 -17.46 55.93
CA ASN A 790 22.18 -16.34 54.98
C ASN A 790 22.01 -16.60 53.47
N GLN A 791 20.83 -16.17 52.99
CA GLN A 791 20.66 -15.07 52.02
C GLN A 791 21.76 -14.85 50.96
N ALA A 792 21.43 -15.06 49.69
CA ALA A 792 21.15 -13.96 48.75
C ALA A 792 20.81 -14.53 47.35
N VAL A 793 19.74 -14.05 46.73
CA VAL A 793 19.48 -14.32 45.30
C VAL A 793 20.09 -13.18 44.51
N ASN A 794 21.19 -13.48 43.80
CA ASN A 794 21.86 -12.53 42.93
C ASN A 794 21.59 -12.82 41.46
N VAL A 795 21.50 -11.71 40.72
CA VAL A 795 21.54 -11.60 39.26
C VAL A 795 22.66 -12.46 38.67
N TRP A 796 22.36 -13.20 37.59
CA TRP A 796 23.40 -13.82 36.76
C TRP A 796 23.61 -13.02 35.47
N ALA A 797 24.72 -12.31 35.42
CA ALA A 797 25.36 -11.88 34.17
C ALA A 797 26.67 -12.66 34.01
N SER A 798 27.10 -12.87 32.77
CA SER A 798 28.22 -13.73 32.41
C SER A 798 29.58 -13.23 32.94
N PRO A 799 30.51 -14.12 33.29
CA PRO A 799 31.92 -13.77 33.46
C PRO A 799 32.68 -13.90 32.14
N SER A 800 33.38 -12.85 31.75
CA SER A 800 34.53 -12.89 30.85
C SER A 800 35.72 -12.28 31.58
N LEU A 801 36.81 -13.02 31.74
CA LEU A 801 38.12 -12.46 32.05
C LEU A 801 39.22 -13.46 31.70
N GLU A 802 40.34 -12.92 31.21
CA GLU A 802 41.41 -13.65 30.53
C GLU A 802 42.58 -13.99 31.47
N ASN A 803 43.35 -15.02 31.07
CA ASN A 803 44.78 -15.25 31.38
C ASN A 803 45.16 -15.46 32.88
N THR A 804 46.09 -16.33 33.26
CA THR A 804 47.27 -16.87 32.55
C THR A 804 47.71 -18.20 33.17
N THR A 805 48.23 -19.16 32.38
CA THR A 805 49.40 -19.97 32.78
C THR A 805 50.04 -20.64 31.55
N CYS A 806 51.34 -20.93 31.62
CA CYS A 806 52.17 -21.16 30.44
C CYS A 806 52.41 -22.64 30.09
N MET A 807 52.55 -22.86 28.79
CA MET A 807 53.49 -23.76 28.10
C MET A 807 53.40 -25.31 28.22
N GLU A 808 53.36 -25.88 27.01
CA GLU A 808 54.19 -27.00 26.50
C GLU A 808 53.64 -28.43 26.37
N ASN A 809 53.52 -28.82 25.08
CA ASN A 809 53.97 -30.07 24.45
C ASN A 809 53.03 -31.28 24.22
N LEU A 810 53.30 -31.90 23.06
CA LEU A 810 53.05 -33.29 22.64
C LEU A 810 51.63 -33.72 22.18
N ALA A 811 51.41 -33.51 20.88
CA ALA A 811 51.18 -34.54 19.85
C ALA A 811 50.42 -35.87 20.13
N SER A 812 49.65 -36.27 19.10
CA SER A 812 49.46 -37.63 18.54
C SER A 812 48.09 -38.35 18.68
N SER A 813 47.56 -38.67 17.49
CA SER A 813 46.95 -39.95 17.05
C SER A 813 45.60 -40.49 17.60
N ASN A 814 44.75 -40.78 16.60
CA ASN A 814 43.87 -41.95 16.42
C ASN A 814 42.46 -41.99 17.07
N ASP A 815 41.48 -42.07 16.15
CA ASP A 815 40.38 -43.04 16.06
C ASP A 815 39.86 -43.73 17.33
N LEU A 816 38.53 -43.69 17.53
CA LEU A 816 37.69 -44.89 17.40
C LEU A 816 36.18 -44.56 17.32
N GLN A 817 35.39 -45.57 16.94
CA GLN A 817 34.03 -45.46 16.39
C GLN A 817 32.90 -45.50 17.42
N ASP A 818 31.72 -45.06 16.95
CA ASP A 818 30.36 -45.49 17.32
C ASP A 818 29.96 -45.64 18.81
N LYS A 819 28.93 -44.86 19.19
CA LYS A 819 27.59 -45.47 19.36
C LYS A 819 26.44 -44.46 19.34
N SER A 820 25.34 -44.94 18.76
CA SER A 820 24.01 -44.33 18.70
C SER A 820 23.44 -43.95 20.07
N ASN A 821 22.77 -42.81 20.14
CA ASN A 821 21.50 -42.70 20.87
C ASN A 821 20.61 -41.62 20.27
N GLU A 822 19.40 -42.00 19.86
CA GLU A 822 18.37 -41.07 19.42
C GLU A 822 17.80 -40.31 20.63
N LEU A 823 17.72 -38.98 20.55
CA LEU A 823 16.83 -38.22 21.41
C LEU A 823 16.17 -37.10 20.59
N GLN A 824 14.94 -37.34 20.14
CA GLN A 824 14.14 -36.37 19.40
C GLN A 824 13.70 -35.24 20.34
N SER A 825 14.19 -34.02 20.12
CA SER A 825 13.66 -32.82 20.77
C SER A 825 12.54 -32.23 19.91
N ALA A 826 11.32 -32.23 20.44
CA ALA A 826 10.13 -31.76 19.72
C ALA A 826 10.09 -30.22 19.66
N THR A 827 10.40 -29.64 18.51
CA THR A 827 10.14 -28.22 18.22
C THR A 827 8.68 -28.02 17.81
N CYS A 828 7.96 -27.24 18.62
CA CYS A 828 6.55 -26.93 18.38
C CYS A 828 6.38 -25.84 17.32
N SER A 829 6.45 -26.18 16.03
CA SER A 829 6.13 -25.25 14.94
C SER A 829 4.63 -25.24 14.65
N SER A 830 4.00 -24.06 14.63
CA SER A 830 2.67 -23.89 14.06
C SER A 830 2.75 -23.99 12.53
N PRO A 831 1.78 -24.63 11.84
CA PRO A 831 1.87 -24.82 10.40
C PRO A 831 1.76 -23.48 9.67
N ALA A 832 2.80 -23.13 8.90
CA ALA A 832 2.72 -22.07 7.92
C ALA A 832 1.64 -22.41 6.88
N VAL A 833 0.92 -21.40 6.40
CA VAL A 833 -0.03 -21.56 5.29
C VAL A 833 0.77 -21.81 4.02
N VAL A 834 0.94 -23.08 3.66
CA VAL A 834 1.52 -23.50 2.38
C VAL A 834 0.48 -23.26 1.29
N ILE A 835 0.65 -22.18 0.53
CA ILE A 835 -0.08 -21.94 -0.72
C ILE A 835 0.50 -22.92 -1.74
N ARG A 836 -0.31 -23.87 -2.20
CA ARG A 836 0.14 -24.91 -3.14
C ARG A 836 0.30 -24.32 -4.54
N SER A 837 1.41 -24.65 -5.19
CA SER A 837 1.62 -24.30 -6.61
C SER A 837 0.74 -25.14 -7.53
N ALA A 838 0.47 -24.65 -8.76
CA ALA A 838 -0.23 -25.44 -9.77
C ALA A 838 0.49 -26.77 -10.07
N ALA A 839 1.83 -26.78 -9.99
CA ALA A 839 2.64 -28.00 -10.15
C ALA A 839 2.41 -29.04 -9.04
N GLU A 840 2.08 -28.63 -7.81
CA GLU A 840 1.69 -29.57 -6.74
C GLU A 840 0.30 -30.15 -6.97
N CYS A 841 -0.63 -29.38 -7.55
CA CYS A 841 -1.93 -29.87 -7.97
C CYS A 841 -1.79 -30.87 -9.14
N ASP A 842 -1.05 -30.52 -10.19
CA ASP A 842 -0.78 -31.43 -11.32
C ASP A 842 -0.06 -32.72 -10.87
N ALA A 843 0.90 -32.60 -9.93
CA ALA A 843 1.56 -33.76 -9.33
C ALA A 843 0.62 -34.60 -8.46
N GLN A 844 -0.34 -33.98 -7.74
CA GLN A 844 -1.38 -34.71 -7.02
C GLN A 844 -2.38 -35.39 -7.95
N ASP A 845 -2.76 -34.77 -9.07
CA ASP A 845 -3.66 -35.39 -10.06
C ASP A 845 -2.98 -36.53 -10.83
N LEU A 846 -1.66 -36.45 -11.05
CA LEU A 846 -0.84 -37.56 -11.54
C LEU A 846 -0.65 -38.68 -10.51
N ALA A 847 -0.53 -38.35 -9.22
CA ALA A 847 -0.45 -39.31 -8.12
C ALA A 847 -1.81 -39.97 -7.79
N ALA A 848 -2.93 -39.27 -7.99
CA ALA A 848 -4.29 -39.72 -7.74
C ALA A 848 -4.83 -40.62 -8.88
N GLY A 849 -4.03 -41.59 -9.32
CA GLY A 849 -4.30 -42.45 -10.46
C GLY A 849 -5.53 -43.36 -10.32
N LYS A 850 -6.73 -42.85 -10.62
CA LYS A 850 -7.91 -43.68 -10.89
C LYS A 850 -7.77 -44.37 -12.24
N ARG A 851 -7.52 -45.69 -12.21
CA ARG A 851 -7.50 -46.55 -13.41
C ARG A 851 -8.86 -46.54 -14.13
N ILE A 852 -8.93 -45.89 -15.29
CA ILE A 852 -9.96 -46.17 -16.31
C ILE A 852 -9.31 -46.96 -17.44
N THR A 853 -9.72 -48.20 -17.61
CA THR A 853 -9.15 -49.15 -18.58
C THR A 853 -9.57 -48.81 -20.02
N LYS A 854 -8.65 -48.34 -20.86
CA LYS A 854 -8.84 -48.28 -22.31
C LYS A 854 -8.68 -49.68 -22.93
N LYS A 855 -9.71 -50.21 -23.58
CA LYS A 855 -9.61 -51.32 -24.56
C LYS A 855 -9.95 -50.79 -25.96
N ARG A 856 -9.29 -51.34 -26.98
CA ARG A 856 -9.17 -50.79 -28.36
C ARG A 856 -10.40 -51.06 -29.26
N GLY A 857 -10.62 -50.20 -30.27
CA GLY A 857 -11.49 -50.43 -31.43
C GLY A 857 -11.07 -49.62 -32.68
N ARG A 858 -11.29 -50.18 -33.88
CA ARG A 858 -10.80 -49.74 -35.23
C ARG A 858 -12.00 -49.65 -36.22
N VAL A 859 -12.04 -48.84 -37.29
CA VAL A 859 -11.13 -47.80 -37.84
C VAL A 859 -11.94 -46.76 -38.70
N SER A 860 -11.30 -46.03 -39.61
CA SER A 860 -11.88 -45.11 -40.65
C SER A 860 -12.98 -45.74 -41.56
N ARG A 861 -13.81 -45.01 -42.32
CA ARG A 861 -13.48 -44.06 -43.44
C ARG A 861 -14.74 -43.38 -44.07
N SER A 862 -14.49 -42.39 -44.95
CA SER A 862 -15.32 -41.87 -46.08
C SER A 862 -16.60 -41.02 -45.89
N SER A 863 -16.69 -40.00 -46.75
CA SER A 863 -17.82 -39.11 -47.14
C SER A 863 -18.19 -39.40 -48.64
N PRO A 864 -19.01 -38.64 -49.42
CA PRO A 864 -20.02 -37.58 -49.15
C PRO A 864 -21.36 -37.65 -50.00
N ARG A 865 -22.31 -36.69 -49.76
CA ARG A 865 -23.36 -36.15 -50.70
C ARG A 865 -24.60 -37.04 -51.05
N PRO A 866 -25.74 -36.53 -51.63
CA PRO A 866 -25.94 -35.32 -52.48
C PRO A 866 -27.14 -34.37 -52.15
N TYR A 867 -27.71 -33.71 -53.17
CA TYR A 867 -28.43 -32.40 -53.21
C TYR A 867 -29.82 -32.48 -53.89
N ASN A 868 -30.56 -31.34 -53.99
CA ASN A 868 -31.77 -31.02 -54.83
C ASN A 868 -33.16 -31.00 -54.11
N ALA A 869 -34.16 -30.14 -54.43
CA ALA A 869 -34.21 -28.89 -55.25
C ALA A 869 -35.51 -28.01 -55.03
N SER A 870 -35.40 -26.71 -55.38
CA SER A 870 -36.38 -25.75 -55.98
C SER A 870 -37.84 -25.49 -55.48
N LEU A 871 -38.10 -24.24 -55.03
CA LEU A 871 -39.06 -23.17 -55.51
C LEU A 871 -40.53 -23.50 -55.93
N PRO A 872 -41.55 -22.59 -55.79
CA PRO A 872 -41.53 -21.16 -56.22
C PRO A 872 -42.32 -20.10 -55.38
N CYS A 873 -42.52 -18.90 -55.97
CA CYS A 873 -42.94 -17.60 -55.42
C CYS A 873 -44.46 -17.32 -55.30
N GLN A 874 -44.89 -16.31 -54.51
CA GLN A 874 -45.52 -15.03 -54.98
C GLN A 874 -46.22 -14.16 -53.89
N ASP A 875 -45.81 -12.88 -53.83
CA ASP A 875 -46.55 -11.59 -53.75
C ASP A 875 -47.83 -11.30 -52.90
N VAL A 876 -48.05 -9.98 -52.74
CA VAL A 876 -49.22 -9.22 -52.19
C VAL A 876 -49.28 -9.14 -50.64
N GLY A 877 -49.46 -7.97 -50.00
CA GLY A 877 -49.65 -6.60 -50.48
C GLY A 877 -49.64 -5.55 -49.35
N GLU A 878 -49.87 -4.29 -49.67
CA GLU A 878 -49.59 -3.11 -48.83
C GLU A 878 -50.61 -2.77 -47.72
N SER A 879 -50.12 -2.12 -46.64
CA SER A 879 -50.64 -0.92 -45.93
C SER A 879 -52.14 -0.79 -45.53
N PRO A 880 -52.48 -0.13 -44.40
CA PRO A 880 -52.50 1.35 -44.39
C PRO A 880 -51.89 2.02 -43.15
N LYS A 881 -51.66 3.33 -43.27
CA LYS A 881 -51.11 4.23 -42.25
C LYS A 881 -52.19 4.99 -41.46
N ASN A 882 -51.75 5.57 -40.35
CA ASN A 882 -52.07 6.92 -39.83
C ASN A 882 -53.25 7.17 -38.87
N ARG A 883 -52.88 7.83 -37.75
CA ARG A 883 -53.56 8.95 -37.05
C ARG A 883 -54.85 8.60 -36.27
N ASP A 884 -55.08 9.08 -35.05
CA ASP A 884 -54.95 10.49 -34.59
C ASP A 884 -54.51 10.66 -33.10
N ASP A 885 -54.49 11.92 -32.66
CA ASP A 885 -53.81 12.50 -31.47
C ASP A 885 -54.79 12.76 -30.28
N VAL A 886 -54.35 13.55 -29.28
CA VAL A 886 -55.12 14.35 -28.29
C VAL A 886 -55.22 13.83 -26.83
N SER A 887 -54.15 14.11 -26.08
CA SER A 887 -54.12 15.12 -24.97
C SER A 887 -55.08 15.08 -23.74
N LEU A 888 -54.44 14.88 -22.57
CA LEU A 888 -54.39 15.83 -21.41
C LEU A 888 -55.63 16.22 -20.54
N LYS A 889 -55.37 16.11 -19.21
CA LYS A 889 -55.53 17.12 -18.11
C LYS A 889 -56.69 17.05 -17.08
N LYS A 890 -56.22 17.11 -15.81
CA LYS A 890 -56.62 18.00 -14.68
C LYS A 890 -57.83 17.66 -13.77
N ARG A 891 -57.54 17.56 -12.46
CA ARG A 891 -58.13 18.23 -11.25
C ARG A 891 -58.22 17.26 -10.04
N ARG A 892 -58.24 17.66 -8.74
CA ARG A 892 -57.67 18.79 -7.96
C ARG A 892 -58.09 18.61 -6.47
N ARG A 893 -57.23 18.92 -5.47
CA ARG A 893 -57.58 19.27 -4.05
C ARG A 893 -58.19 18.12 -3.18
N THR A 894 -58.19 18.09 -1.82
CA THR A 894 -57.70 18.99 -0.72
C THR A 894 -57.63 18.28 0.65
N LYS A 895 -56.68 18.68 1.54
CA LYS A 895 -56.75 18.82 3.05
C LYS A 895 -57.24 17.62 3.93
N LYS A 896 -56.89 17.44 5.21
CA LYS A 896 -56.30 18.30 6.28
C LYS A 896 -55.71 17.43 7.44
N GLU A 897 -54.69 17.94 8.18
CA GLU A 897 -54.52 18.04 9.67
C GLU A 897 -55.00 16.90 10.65
N LYS A 898 -54.38 16.56 11.82
CA LYS A 898 -53.16 16.99 12.58
C LYS A 898 -52.91 16.09 13.84
N GLU A 899 -51.75 16.27 14.51
CA GLU A 899 -51.38 15.93 15.95
C GLU A 899 -51.31 14.44 16.37
N MET A 900 -50.26 13.89 17.03
CA MET A 900 -49.57 14.17 18.33
C MET A 900 -50.49 13.84 19.54
N ASP A 901 -50.20 12.92 20.48
CA ASP A 901 -48.97 12.80 21.28
C ASP A 901 -48.80 11.48 22.08
N ALA A 902 -47.60 11.30 22.64
CA ALA A 902 -47.11 10.53 23.82
C ALA A 902 -47.87 9.38 24.55
N SER A 903 -47.05 8.41 25.00
CA SER A 903 -46.96 7.81 26.37
C SER A 903 -47.40 6.35 26.65
N SER A 904 -46.42 5.60 27.20
CA SER A 904 -46.47 4.58 28.29
C SER A 904 -47.65 3.60 28.48
N GLY A 905 -47.32 2.34 28.85
CA GLY A 905 -48.17 1.63 29.84
C GLY A 905 -48.33 0.10 29.73
N THR A 906 -47.32 -0.66 30.15
CA THR A 906 -47.39 -1.96 30.85
C THR A 906 -48.69 -2.81 30.96
N LYS A 907 -48.49 -4.12 30.67
CA LYS A 907 -48.84 -5.33 31.47
C LYS A 907 -50.17 -6.12 31.28
N GLN A 908 -49.93 -7.40 30.96
CA GLN A 908 -50.45 -8.63 31.62
C GLN A 908 -51.81 -9.26 31.25
N LYS A 909 -51.70 -10.54 30.84
CA LYS A 909 -52.47 -11.74 31.29
C LYS A 909 -53.95 -11.85 30.85
N SER A 910 -54.54 -13.04 30.71
CA SER A 910 -54.10 -14.42 31.03
C SER A 910 -54.76 -15.48 30.13
N ASP A 911 -54.21 -16.69 30.21
CA ASP A 911 -54.52 -17.93 29.47
C ASP A 911 -55.75 -18.71 30.03
N SER A 912 -55.95 -19.95 29.53
CA SER A 912 -56.82 -21.06 30.03
C SER A 912 -58.24 -21.20 29.41
N THR A 913 -58.85 -22.40 29.18
CA THR A 913 -58.45 -23.80 29.51
C THR A 913 -59.16 -24.91 28.67
N LEU A 914 -58.43 -25.98 28.31
CA LEU A 914 -58.75 -27.45 28.27
C LEU A 914 -60.15 -28.04 27.92
N LYS A 915 -60.17 -29.05 27.01
CA LYS A 915 -60.50 -30.52 27.21
C LYS A 915 -60.59 -31.28 25.85
N THR A 916 -59.83 -32.34 25.48
CA THR A 916 -59.85 -33.82 25.82
C THR A 916 -61.13 -34.61 25.41
N VAL A 917 -61.14 -35.82 24.78
CA VAL A 917 -60.13 -36.81 24.23
C VAL A 917 -60.75 -37.70 23.09
N SER A 918 -59.93 -38.18 22.11
CA SER A 918 -59.94 -39.50 21.37
C SER A 918 -61.20 -40.01 20.61
N LEU A 919 -61.15 -40.84 19.54
CA LEU A 919 -60.18 -41.86 19.04
C LEU A 919 -60.11 -41.94 17.48
N ALA A 920 -59.04 -42.61 16.99
CA ALA A 920 -58.87 -43.32 15.70
C ALA A 920 -58.50 -42.57 14.39
N ASP A 921 -57.25 -42.86 13.98
CA ASP A 921 -56.68 -43.16 12.64
C ASP A 921 -56.50 -42.13 11.50
N ASP A 922 -55.31 -42.30 10.90
CA ASP A 922 -54.74 -41.85 9.62
C ASP A 922 -54.29 -40.39 9.33
N VAL A 923 -53.00 -40.34 8.90
CA VAL A 923 -52.31 -39.37 8.01
C VAL A 923 -52.36 -37.86 8.35
N ASP A 924 -51.30 -37.34 8.98
CA ASP A 924 -50.52 -36.17 8.50
C ASP A 924 -49.32 -35.84 9.42
N GLU A 925 -48.07 -36.00 8.95
CA GLU A 925 -46.89 -35.47 9.67
C GLU A 925 -46.76 -33.96 9.47
N LYS A 926 -47.34 -33.18 10.40
CA LYS A 926 -47.18 -31.72 10.42
C LYS A 926 -45.74 -31.30 10.77
N PRO A 927 -45.23 -30.22 10.16
CA PRO A 927 -43.83 -29.82 10.31
C PRO A 927 -43.50 -29.27 11.70
N LYS A 928 -42.26 -29.52 12.14
CA LYS A 928 -41.68 -28.95 13.37
C LYS A 928 -41.75 -27.41 13.34
N PRO A 929 -42.04 -26.73 14.47
CA PRO A 929 -42.25 -25.29 14.50
C PRO A 929 -40.97 -24.51 14.16
N SER A 930 -41.09 -23.55 13.24
CA SER A 930 -39.99 -22.66 12.84
C SER A 930 -39.64 -21.68 13.96
N ILE A 931 -38.36 -21.62 14.34
CA ILE A 931 -37.85 -20.70 15.37
C ILE A 931 -37.77 -19.29 14.78
N ARG A 932 -38.42 -18.30 15.41
CA ARG A 932 -38.30 -16.87 15.03
C ARG A 932 -37.08 -16.23 15.71
N ALA A 933 -36.46 -15.26 15.04
CA ALA A 933 -35.19 -14.65 15.48
C ALA A 933 -35.23 -14.10 16.92
N ASP A 934 -36.36 -13.53 17.33
CA ASP A 934 -36.53 -12.87 18.65
C ASP A 934 -36.71 -13.87 19.82
N SER A 935 -36.67 -15.18 19.57
CA SER A 935 -36.99 -16.21 20.58
C SER A 935 -35.78 -16.91 21.21
N LEU A 936 -34.58 -16.77 20.63
CA LEU A 936 -33.37 -17.46 21.10
C LEU A 936 -32.74 -16.72 22.30
N LYS A 937 -32.57 -17.40 23.43
CA LYS A 937 -31.95 -16.86 24.65
C LYS A 937 -30.60 -17.52 24.95
N LEU A 938 -29.81 -16.83 25.76
CA LEU A 938 -28.53 -17.35 26.26
C LEU A 938 -28.79 -18.61 27.12
N GLY A 939 -28.12 -19.71 26.80
CA GLY A 939 -28.32 -21.02 27.43
C GLY A 939 -29.29 -21.96 26.68
N ASP A 940 -30.07 -21.48 25.72
CA ASP A 940 -30.98 -22.32 24.95
C ASP A 940 -30.22 -23.39 24.15
N THR A 941 -30.77 -24.60 24.14
CA THR A 941 -30.23 -25.75 23.41
C THR A 941 -31.06 -26.00 22.16
N VAL A 942 -30.43 -25.97 20.99
CA VAL A 942 -31.07 -26.00 19.68
C VAL A 942 -30.30 -26.92 18.73
N THR A 943 -31.00 -27.58 17.82
CA THR A 943 -30.38 -28.34 16.72
C THR A 943 -30.08 -27.39 15.56
N ALA A 944 -28.83 -27.39 15.10
CA ALA A 944 -28.36 -26.54 14.00
C ALA A 944 -27.58 -27.36 12.97
N LYS A 945 -27.74 -27.01 11.69
CA LYS A 945 -27.08 -27.67 10.57
C LYS A 945 -25.78 -26.95 10.20
N VAL A 946 -24.71 -27.70 9.92
CA VAL A 946 -23.45 -27.09 9.45
C VAL A 946 -23.65 -26.53 8.03
N TYR A 947 -23.70 -25.20 7.92
CA TYR A 947 -23.88 -24.51 6.64
C TYR A 947 -22.55 -24.28 5.92
N GLN A 948 -21.50 -23.89 6.66
CA GLN A 948 -20.16 -23.66 6.11
C GLN A 948 -19.09 -23.95 7.15
N ILE A 949 -18.02 -24.64 6.77
CA ILE A 949 -16.83 -24.83 7.59
C ILE A 949 -15.83 -23.72 7.24
N ARG A 950 -15.20 -23.10 8.25
CA ARG A 950 -14.19 -22.04 8.12
C ARG A 950 -12.96 -22.39 8.95
N ALA A 951 -11.81 -21.80 8.63
CA ALA A 951 -10.52 -22.10 9.27
C ALA A 951 -10.52 -22.01 10.83
N HIS A 952 -11.42 -21.22 11.42
CA HIS A 952 -11.50 -21.01 12.87
C HIS A 952 -12.87 -21.35 13.49
N GLY A 953 -13.78 -21.98 12.73
CA GLY A 953 -15.11 -22.33 13.24
C GLY A 953 -16.12 -22.78 12.19
N LEU A 954 -17.35 -23.01 12.63
CA LEU A 954 -18.49 -23.40 11.79
C LEU A 954 -19.50 -22.25 11.72
N VAL A 955 -20.07 -22.04 10.53
CA VAL A 955 -21.34 -21.33 10.37
C VAL A 955 -22.45 -22.36 10.51
N LEU A 956 -23.33 -22.18 11.48
CA LEU A 956 -24.44 -23.05 11.79
C LEU A 956 -25.75 -22.35 11.39
N GLU A 957 -26.66 -23.07 10.74
CA GLU A 957 -27.97 -22.59 10.33
C GLU A 957 -29.07 -23.31 11.12
N LEU A 958 -29.96 -22.53 11.73
CA LEU A 958 -31.11 -23.02 12.49
C LEU A 958 -32.34 -23.20 11.60
N ASN A 959 -33.27 -24.04 12.06
CA ASN A 959 -34.61 -24.19 11.46
C ASN A 959 -35.42 -22.89 11.59
N GLY A 960 -35.25 -22.01 10.59
CA GLY A 960 -35.72 -20.62 10.58
C GLY A 960 -34.82 -19.66 9.78
N GLY A 961 -33.70 -20.12 9.21
CA GLY A 961 -32.78 -19.31 8.39
C GLY A 961 -31.84 -18.40 9.21
N ILE A 962 -31.91 -18.48 10.54
CA ILE A 962 -31.01 -17.77 11.45
C ILE A 962 -29.65 -18.46 11.40
N ARG A 963 -28.59 -17.68 11.14
CA ARG A 963 -27.21 -18.17 11.13
C ARG A 963 -26.48 -17.72 12.39
N GLY A 964 -25.72 -18.62 12.99
CA GLY A 964 -24.80 -18.34 14.08
C GLY A 964 -23.43 -18.97 13.87
N MET A 965 -22.53 -18.76 14.83
CA MET A 965 -21.14 -19.20 14.73
C MET A 965 -20.76 -20.12 15.88
N PHE A 966 -20.08 -21.22 15.59
CA PHE A 966 -19.34 -22.00 16.57
C PHE A 966 -17.83 -21.79 16.33
N LYS A 967 -17.04 -21.49 17.35
CA LYS A 967 -15.58 -21.30 17.23
C LYS A 967 -14.87 -22.58 17.67
N PHE A 968 -13.86 -23.02 16.92
CA PHE A 968 -13.04 -24.16 17.34
C PHE A 968 -12.23 -23.82 18.59
N GLU A 969 -12.31 -24.68 19.60
CA GLU A 969 -11.42 -24.66 20.76
C GLU A 969 -10.03 -25.19 20.36
N VAL A 970 -8.99 -24.78 21.08
CA VAL A 970 -7.59 -25.07 20.72
C VAL A 970 -7.36 -26.59 20.55
N ASN A 971 -7.92 -27.39 21.47
CA ASN A 971 -7.87 -28.86 21.46
C ASN A 971 -9.23 -29.51 21.12
N GLY A 972 -10.16 -28.78 20.50
CA GLY A 972 -11.49 -29.27 20.15
C GLY A 972 -11.50 -30.15 18.89
N ARG A 973 -12.51 -31.03 18.78
CA ARG A 973 -12.82 -31.78 17.53
C ARG A 973 -12.99 -30.80 16.37
N ARG A 974 -12.42 -31.12 15.20
CA ARG A 974 -12.53 -30.29 13.98
C ARG A 974 -13.18 -31.00 12.80
N ASP A 975 -13.42 -32.31 12.91
CA ASP A 975 -14.03 -33.14 11.87
C ASP A 975 -15.55 -32.98 11.85
N PHE A 976 -16.01 -32.08 10.99
CA PHE A 976 -17.42 -31.84 10.69
C PHE A 976 -17.63 -31.89 9.18
N GLU A 977 -18.84 -32.26 8.78
CA GLU A 977 -19.26 -32.28 7.37
C GLU A 977 -20.35 -31.24 7.15
N VAL A 978 -20.32 -30.56 6.00
CA VAL A 978 -21.37 -29.61 5.61
C VAL A 978 -22.68 -30.39 5.43
N GLY A 979 -23.74 -29.92 6.07
CA GLY A 979 -25.04 -30.58 6.11
C GLY A 979 -25.28 -31.49 7.31
N LYS A 980 -24.28 -31.75 8.17
CA LYS A 980 -24.49 -32.49 9.42
C LYS A 980 -25.30 -31.66 10.43
N GLU A 981 -26.25 -32.29 11.12
CA GLU A 981 -26.96 -31.68 12.25
C GLU A 981 -26.17 -31.87 13.56
N LEU A 982 -26.15 -30.82 14.39
CA LEU A 982 -25.42 -30.76 15.66
C LEU A 982 -26.34 -30.18 16.75
N LEU A 983 -26.26 -30.74 17.96
CA LEU A 983 -26.93 -30.17 19.13
C LEU A 983 -26.02 -29.13 19.78
N VAL A 984 -26.47 -27.87 19.80
CA VAL A 984 -25.65 -26.74 20.26
C VAL A 984 -26.38 -25.87 21.28
N ARG A 985 -25.61 -25.25 22.17
CA ARG A 985 -26.10 -24.31 23.18
C ARG A 985 -25.72 -22.88 22.81
N CYS A 986 -26.63 -21.93 22.88
CA CYS A 986 -26.33 -20.51 22.68
C CYS A 986 -25.48 -20.01 23.86
N SER A 987 -24.22 -19.64 23.63
CA SER A 987 -23.26 -19.25 24.66
C SER A 987 -23.08 -17.74 24.78
N SER A 988 -23.16 -16.99 23.67
CA SER A 988 -23.14 -15.53 23.66
C SER A 988 -23.76 -14.96 22.37
N PHE A 989 -23.84 -13.64 22.27
CA PHE A 989 -24.17 -12.94 21.03
C PHE A 989 -23.01 -12.00 20.67
N SER A 990 -22.70 -11.90 19.37
CA SER A 990 -21.73 -10.93 18.87
C SER A 990 -22.26 -9.50 18.97
N SER A 991 -21.37 -8.51 18.81
CA SER A 991 -21.74 -7.08 18.74
C SER A 991 -22.70 -6.71 17.60
N LYS A 992 -22.92 -7.63 16.64
CA LYS A 992 -23.91 -7.49 15.55
C LYS A 992 -25.19 -8.32 15.78
N GLY A 993 -25.41 -8.85 16.98
CA GLY A 993 -26.59 -9.66 17.33
C GLY A 993 -26.58 -11.10 16.80
N ILE A 994 -25.50 -11.55 16.14
CA ILE A 994 -25.37 -12.92 15.63
C ILE A 994 -25.09 -13.86 16.82
N PRO A 995 -25.86 -14.96 17.01
CA PRO A 995 -25.65 -15.91 18.10
C PRO A 995 -24.34 -16.70 17.92
N VAL A 996 -23.66 -16.92 19.04
CA VAL A 996 -22.47 -17.75 19.16
C VAL A 996 -22.86 -19.00 19.95
N PHE A 997 -22.44 -20.15 19.44
CA PHE A 997 -22.81 -21.46 19.94
C PHE A 997 -21.62 -22.18 20.58
N SER A 998 -21.90 -23.10 21.51
CA SER A 998 -20.99 -24.15 21.96
C SER A 998 -21.61 -25.53 21.68
N LEU A 999 -20.76 -26.51 21.38
CA LEU A 999 -21.19 -27.90 21.21
C LEU A 999 -21.59 -28.50 22.56
N LEU A 1000 -22.73 -29.19 22.58
CA LEU A 1000 -22.98 -30.18 23.64
C LEU A 1000 -22.29 -31.48 23.22
N LYS A 1001 -21.56 -32.10 24.15
CA LYS A 1001 -21.01 -33.44 23.92
C LYS A 1001 -22.19 -34.41 23.82
N ASP A 1002 -22.24 -35.18 22.75
CA ASP A 1002 -23.06 -36.40 22.70
C ASP A 1002 -22.68 -37.27 23.92
N LYS A 1003 -23.68 -37.86 24.59
CA LYS A 1003 -23.48 -38.75 25.73
C LYS A 1003 -23.15 -40.17 25.28
#